data_AF-A0AA88IGE8-F1
#
_entry.id   AF-A0AA88IGE8-F1
#
_cell.length_a   1.000
_cell.length_b   1.000
_cell.length_c   1.000
_cell.angle_alpha   90.00
_cell.angle_beta   90.00
_cell.angle_gamma   90.00
#
_symmetry.space_group_name_H-M   'P 1'
#
loop_
_entity.id
_entity.type
_entity.pdbx_description
1 polymer ?
#
loop_
_entity_poly.entity_id
_entity_poly.type
_entity_poly.pdbx_seq_one_letter_code
_entity_poly.pdbx_strand_id
1 'polypeptide(L)'
;MIIGGKKLYAPNCKLLDLCGVKLLLEGPPGYGKSTLALKVALDWSEGKQYLKDYEFLFLIQLAELKTDIPSFIVEELLPLKLTKYESSLRLMLEEQDSKVILLLDGLDELNRQRRKAVIDLLKGKCLGKATVMLTSRPLPSDDEVISLVSRRVSIRGFSDTQLTQFVHSFFKGDRESANELLQLILNKNGPYRPLASCPLACLSICVLFQDDDGKLPSKVTEIHTNLVKWLIGRSLSKKSRKSFKNSKLPDKYDKILKEFGELCVAKLKNESVEFSKDEITKKVKDPAIFDMGILINTHTSLTRQRIQKNGCLLLIHNSFIEYFAAYYLRYIIDDLERLEQNLLSLLDAKRESIELLLKFLMGLLGDKAHVVIDLLHSFDLPEMTLFDLLREAGATRLNIRAISSLFDQDFVTVQTTTTELDGWSHILSDPACIVKSLRLQRLTKDVDSEAMKLFFDHLYMNQSVTEFSYQSSYGLVLDPSDMEVLSEKMEKIINKPNLQTFTIRINGDNTSHSIVRALSQSLRSLSPTSSLSTLIFHIDLESRELDILCQALNFCCHITKLHLSKLSCGPAGYESLSRVVKYGKLESLKLSLNLFKTLPICDNEVDYGSPEDLRRLLPRLAETASKVASFTDPEASLYEQNTHTVTSISEKQVSCGSAMFLEQVELTTPACSPSHHKSGFHYLLSSLTTSTCLLKHLDLSNCYLTKMDLNCLGEGIVLTVSLEKLTLVGLESFDQVTPILQGLSATKTVSDVDLSSKKISIDDWSLQATIKYLKNSRILKKLNLMGWNGNFENVTTLAAVASYFENSSLESLDLSNCKFHVKLQRPEKENPRIVSNPQNGNNPKNSASYTDEYNATCQKVKQICESKKNWKYLSRLSLESTEVFLVASDEKKILIKGPDMPVFLCYFTNLKELNLSGFKFHKTDALAQVLAHKMISLNDQASKKFFIEISKHFGSSLETLYISNWNFTWACPEVTHSAIIKSLKQCRKLKSIFANSVVSETVPKFSPITSFIAGMPKLIKLSLEWCQLTNTDAIVVASKLIKYWKGDLLHIQTRFVNDDFVDTFLRLLKLTGRFRVESLMQGQIKITRKHFCISYCKTNNK
;
A
#
# COMPACT_ATOMS: atom_id res chain seq x y z
N MET A 1 -28.09 1.39 -35.21
CA MET A 1 -27.73 1.55 -33.78
C MET A 1 -28.56 0.58 -32.95
N ILE A 2 -27.91 -0.18 -32.06
CA ILE A 2 -28.52 -1.05 -31.06
C ILE A 2 -28.45 -0.27 -29.73
N ILE A 3 -29.58 -0.16 -29.03
CA ILE A 3 -29.64 0.49 -27.72
C ILE A 3 -29.84 -0.61 -26.67
N GLY A 4 -28.92 -0.72 -25.70
CA GLY A 4 -29.06 -1.65 -24.57
C GLY A 4 -28.98 -3.15 -24.92
N GLY A 5 -28.14 -3.55 -25.88
CA GLY A 5 -27.91 -4.98 -26.19
C GLY A 5 -29.07 -5.70 -26.90
N LYS A 6 -30.18 -5.01 -27.21
CA LYS A 6 -31.28 -5.54 -28.04
C LYS A 6 -31.33 -4.83 -29.38
N LYS A 7 -31.34 -5.59 -30.48
CA LYS A 7 -31.53 -5.05 -31.84
C LYS A 7 -32.83 -4.26 -31.87
N LEU A 8 -32.80 -2.99 -32.31
CA LEU A 8 -34.00 -2.21 -32.61
C LEU A 8 -34.90 -2.93 -33.64
N TYR A 9 -34.28 -3.78 -34.47
CA TYR A 9 -34.87 -4.47 -35.62
C TYR A 9 -35.11 -5.97 -35.39
N ALA A 10 -35.09 -6.45 -34.13
CA ALA A 10 -35.54 -7.81 -33.87
C ALA A 10 -37.07 -7.85 -33.92
N PRO A 11 -37.70 -8.84 -34.58
CA PRO A 11 -39.16 -8.95 -34.68
C PRO A 11 -39.89 -9.02 -33.32
N ASN A 12 -39.17 -9.17 -32.20
CA ASN A 12 -39.69 -9.20 -30.83
C ASN A 12 -39.26 -7.98 -29.96
N CYS A 13 -38.75 -6.90 -30.54
CA CYS A 13 -38.28 -5.75 -29.77
C CYS A 13 -39.44 -4.80 -29.40
N LYS A 14 -40.01 -4.98 -28.20
CA LYS A 14 -41.03 -4.12 -27.55
C LYS A 14 -40.58 -2.67 -27.26
N LEU A 15 -39.59 -2.14 -27.97
CA LEU A 15 -39.14 -0.75 -27.80
C LEU A 15 -40.03 0.24 -28.58
N LEU A 16 -40.70 -0.27 -29.63
CA LEU A 16 -41.54 0.50 -30.55
C LEU A 16 -42.98 -0.05 -30.67
N ASP A 17 -43.53 -0.68 -29.63
CA ASP A 17 -45.01 -0.78 -29.51
C ASP A 17 -45.53 0.64 -29.26
N LEU A 18 -45.69 1.40 -30.34
CA LEU A 18 -45.66 2.86 -30.32
C LEU A 18 -47.01 3.53 -30.12
N CYS A 19 -48.14 2.81 -30.13
CA CYS A 19 -49.45 3.48 -30.14
C CYS A 19 -49.63 4.35 -28.88
N GLY A 20 -49.66 5.68 -29.05
CA GLY A 20 -49.80 6.67 -27.97
C GLY A 20 -48.60 6.82 -27.00
N VAL A 21 -47.42 6.25 -27.30
CA VAL A 21 -46.26 6.31 -26.41
C VAL A 21 -45.46 7.61 -26.58
N LYS A 22 -45.07 8.23 -25.46
CA LYS A 22 -44.15 9.37 -25.40
C LYS A 22 -42.76 8.88 -24.97
N LEU A 23 -41.80 8.92 -25.89
CA LEU A 23 -40.45 8.40 -25.72
C LEU A 23 -39.43 9.55 -25.67
N LEU A 24 -38.57 9.57 -24.66
CA LEU A 24 -37.38 10.41 -24.59
C LEU A 24 -36.13 9.59 -24.91
N LEU A 25 -35.43 9.98 -25.97
CA LEU A 25 -34.17 9.39 -26.44
C LEU A 25 -33.00 10.33 -26.08
N GLU A 26 -32.19 9.91 -25.12
CA GLU A 26 -31.06 10.69 -24.63
C GLU A 26 -29.71 10.11 -25.03
N GLY A 27 -28.69 10.96 -25.13
CA GLY A 27 -27.31 10.51 -25.30
C GLY A 27 -26.35 11.69 -25.54
N PRO A 28 -25.03 11.47 -25.41
CA PRO A 28 -24.04 12.52 -25.62
C PRO A 28 -24.02 13.06 -27.07
N PRO A 29 -23.38 14.22 -27.34
CA PRO A 29 -23.20 14.73 -28.71
C PRO A 29 -22.38 13.74 -29.58
N GLY A 30 -22.71 13.64 -30.87
CA GLY A 30 -22.04 12.71 -31.80
C GLY A 30 -22.52 11.26 -31.74
N TYR A 31 -23.42 10.91 -30.81
CA TYR A 31 -23.94 9.55 -30.64
C TYR A 31 -25.09 9.19 -31.59
N GLY A 32 -25.43 10.02 -32.58
CA GLY A 32 -26.36 9.63 -33.66
C GLY A 32 -27.85 9.71 -33.36
N LYS A 33 -28.27 10.52 -32.38
CA LYS A 33 -29.71 10.75 -32.04
C LYS A 33 -30.52 11.25 -33.23
N SER A 34 -30.10 12.36 -33.83
CA SER A 34 -30.71 12.94 -35.04
C SER A 34 -30.67 11.97 -36.22
N THR A 35 -29.57 11.24 -36.37
CA THR A 35 -29.43 10.18 -37.39
C THR A 35 -30.45 9.07 -37.18
N LEU A 36 -30.77 8.71 -35.93
CA LEU A 36 -31.81 7.73 -35.61
C LEU A 36 -33.20 8.27 -35.96
N ALA A 37 -33.51 9.53 -35.64
CA ALA A 37 -34.78 10.16 -36.02
C ALA A 37 -34.97 10.19 -37.55
N LEU A 38 -33.94 10.60 -38.28
CA LEU A 38 -33.93 10.53 -39.75
C LEU A 38 -34.10 9.10 -40.27
N LYS A 39 -33.48 8.10 -39.62
CA LYS A 39 -33.64 6.71 -40.01
C LYS A 39 -35.07 6.21 -39.80
N VAL A 40 -35.74 6.60 -38.71
CA VAL A 40 -37.16 6.27 -38.48
C VAL A 40 -38.04 6.91 -39.57
N ALA A 41 -37.80 8.17 -39.93
CA ALA A 41 -38.52 8.83 -41.01
C ALA A 41 -38.32 8.13 -42.37
N LEU A 42 -37.08 7.70 -42.67
CA LEU A 42 -36.77 6.92 -43.86
C LEU A 42 -37.43 5.54 -43.84
N ASP A 43 -37.46 4.86 -42.69
CA ASP A 43 -38.12 3.57 -42.56
C ASP A 43 -39.63 3.67 -42.76
N TRP A 44 -40.26 4.75 -42.30
CA TRP A 44 -41.66 5.03 -42.59
C TRP A 44 -41.90 5.23 -44.08
N SER A 45 -41.06 6.02 -44.77
CA SER A 45 -41.21 6.26 -46.21
C SER A 45 -40.95 5.01 -47.07
N GLU A 46 -40.13 4.07 -46.57
CA GLU A 46 -39.90 2.75 -47.17
C GLU A 46 -40.99 1.71 -46.79
N GLY A 47 -42.00 2.08 -45.99
CA GLY A 47 -43.10 1.20 -45.60
C GLY A 47 -42.70 0.04 -44.68
N LYS A 48 -41.71 0.23 -43.79
CA LYS A 48 -41.31 -0.82 -42.83
C LYS A 48 -42.48 -1.24 -41.95
N GLN A 49 -42.57 -2.55 -41.69
CA GLN A 49 -43.74 -3.16 -41.06
C GLN A 49 -44.14 -2.58 -39.70
N TYR A 50 -43.17 -2.15 -38.89
CA TYR A 50 -43.41 -1.59 -37.55
C TYR A 50 -43.92 -0.13 -37.55
N LEU A 51 -44.01 0.50 -38.73
CA LEU A 51 -44.53 1.87 -38.91
C LEU A 51 -45.76 1.92 -39.81
N LYS A 52 -46.31 0.76 -40.22
CA LYS A 52 -47.41 0.67 -41.19
C LYS A 52 -48.74 1.23 -40.67
N ASP A 53 -48.94 1.25 -39.36
CA ASP A 53 -50.19 1.72 -38.75
C ASP A 53 -50.26 3.26 -38.66
N TYR A 54 -49.21 3.96 -39.11
CA TYR A 54 -49.11 5.42 -39.06
C TYR A 54 -49.24 6.03 -40.45
N GLU A 55 -50.28 6.85 -40.62
CA GLU A 55 -50.56 7.56 -41.86
C GLU A 55 -49.71 8.84 -42.02
N PHE A 56 -49.29 9.43 -40.89
CA PHE A 56 -48.53 10.68 -40.90
C PHE A 56 -47.31 10.60 -39.99
N LEU A 57 -46.16 11.07 -40.51
CA LEU A 57 -44.94 11.25 -39.74
C LEU A 57 -44.38 12.66 -39.97
N PHE A 58 -44.17 13.40 -38.88
CA PHE A 58 -43.55 14.72 -38.91
C PHE A 58 -42.23 14.70 -38.15
N LEU A 59 -41.13 14.97 -38.87
CA LEU A 59 -39.83 15.23 -38.26
C LEU A 59 -39.67 16.73 -38.06
N ILE A 60 -39.68 17.16 -36.81
CA ILE A 60 -39.59 18.56 -36.40
C ILE A 60 -38.25 18.77 -35.73
N GLN A 61 -37.40 19.60 -36.33
CA GLN A 61 -36.26 20.16 -35.61
C GLN A 61 -36.77 21.18 -34.61
N LEU A 62 -36.67 20.89 -33.32
CA LEU A 62 -37.22 21.75 -32.28
C LEU A 62 -36.55 23.12 -32.24
N ALA A 63 -35.28 23.21 -32.66
CA ALA A 63 -34.58 24.45 -32.98
C ALA A 63 -35.41 25.44 -33.82
N GLU A 64 -36.21 24.94 -34.78
CA GLU A 64 -36.96 25.74 -35.75
C GLU A 64 -38.37 26.10 -35.26
N LEU A 65 -38.82 25.56 -34.12
CA LEU A 65 -40.18 25.73 -33.62
C LEU A 65 -40.45 27.21 -33.25
N LYS A 66 -41.35 27.87 -34.00
CA LYS A 66 -41.76 29.26 -33.77
C LYS A 66 -43.12 29.38 -33.09
N THR A 67 -44.05 28.48 -33.43
CA THR A 67 -45.45 28.44 -32.98
C THR A 67 -45.73 27.13 -32.23
N ASP A 68 -46.98 26.86 -31.86
CA ASP A 68 -47.37 25.55 -31.35
C ASP A 68 -47.20 24.47 -32.42
N ILE A 69 -47.02 23.21 -31.99
CA ILE A 69 -46.67 22.10 -32.88
C ILE A 69 -47.69 21.88 -34.02
N PRO A 70 -49.02 21.89 -33.77
CA PRO A 70 -50.01 21.79 -34.85
C PRO A 70 -49.90 22.91 -35.88
N SER A 71 -49.77 24.18 -35.44
CA SER A 71 -49.63 25.32 -36.36
C SER A 71 -48.32 25.22 -37.15
N PHE A 72 -47.21 24.87 -36.50
CA PHE A 72 -45.91 24.69 -37.16
C PHE A 72 -45.95 23.62 -38.26
N ILE A 73 -46.64 22.50 -38.03
CA ILE A 73 -46.80 21.45 -39.05
C ILE A 73 -47.50 22.00 -40.28
N VAL A 74 -48.61 22.73 -40.10
CA VAL A 74 -49.45 23.19 -41.22
C VAL A 74 -48.83 24.37 -41.97
N GLU A 75 -48.23 25.30 -41.23
CA GLU A 75 -47.65 26.54 -41.77
C GLU A 75 -46.28 26.32 -42.44
N GLU A 76 -45.43 25.46 -41.86
CA GLU A 76 -44.00 25.39 -42.22
C GLU A 76 -43.56 24.05 -42.83
N LEU A 77 -44.24 22.93 -42.53
CA LEU A 77 -43.85 21.60 -43.05
C LEU A 77 -44.65 21.16 -44.28
N LEU A 78 -45.87 21.66 -44.48
CA LEU A 78 -46.69 21.27 -45.62
C LEU A 78 -46.30 22.01 -46.91
N PRO A 79 -46.34 21.34 -48.07
CA PRO A 79 -46.17 21.98 -49.37
C PRO A 79 -47.09 23.21 -49.57
N LEU A 80 -46.56 24.30 -50.15
CA LEU A 80 -47.29 25.56 -50.43
C LEU A 80 -48.63 25.40 -51.17
N LYS A 81 -48.87 24.28 -51.86
CA LYS A 81 -50.15 23.99 -52.55
C LYS A 81 -51.26 23.51 -51.60
N LEU A 82 -50.90 23.08 -50.40
CA LEU A 82 -51.79 22.50 -49.39
C LEU A 82 -52.20 23.50 -48.30
N THR A 83 -51.53 24.65 -48.20
CA THR A 83 -51.83 25.71 -47.21
C THR A 83 -53.27 26.24 -47.33
N LYS A 84 -53.88 26.21 -48.53
CA LYS A 84 -55.30 26.54 -48.73
C LYS A 84 -56.29 25.62 -48.00
N TYR A 85 -55.84 24.47 -47.50
CA TYR A 85 -56.64 23.50 -46.74
C TYR A 85 -56.22 23.44 -45.26
N GLU A 86 -55.51 24.45 -44.76
CA GLU A 86 -54.94 24.49 -43.41
C GLU A 86 -55.94 24.08 -42.32
N SER A 87 -57.15 24.65 -42.33
CA SER A 87 -58.19 24.33 -41.34
C SER A 87 -58.64 22.86 -41.40
N SER A 88 -58.79 22.30 -42.62
CA SER A 88 -59.18 20.91 -42.82
C SER A 88 -58.07 19.93 -42.44
N LEU A 89 -56.82 20.29 -42.70
CA LEU A 89 -55.65 19.50 -42.33
C LEU A 89 -55.43 19.48 -40.82
N ARG A 90 -55.66 20.61 -40.14
CA ARG A 90 -55.60 20.69 -38.68
C ARG A 90 -56.65 19.80 -38.03
N LEU A 91 -57.90 19.85 -38.50
CA LEU A 91 -58.98 18.97 -38.04
C LEU A 91 -58.65 17.49 -38.29
N MET A 92 -58.13 17.15 -39.47
CA MET A 92 -57.72 15.77 -39.79
C MET A 92 -56.63 15.25 -38.84
N LEU A 93 -55.61 16.08 -38.55
CA LEU A 93 -54.54 15.72 -37.62
C LEU A 93 -55.05 15.54 -36.18
N GLU A 94 -56.05 16.32 -35.77
CA GLU A 94 -56.68 16.21 -34.45
C GLU A 94 -57.60 14.98 -34.35
N GLU A 95 -58.39 14.68 -35.39
CA GLU A 95 -59.30 13.52 -35.43
C GLU A 95 -58.56 12.18 -35.57
N GLN A 96 -57.44 12.17 -36.30
CA GLN A 96 -56.62 10.97 -36.55
C GLN A 96 -55.29 10.99 -35.77
N ASP A 97 -55.22 11.71 -34.65
CA ASP A 97 -53.98 11.91 -33.87
C ASP A 97 -53.29 10.59 -33.48
N SER A 98 -54.04 9.52 -33.24
CA SER A 98 -53.53 8.16 -32.99
C SER A 98 -52.70 7.54 -34.13
N LYS A 99 -52.85 8.05 -35.36
CA LYS A 99 -52.10 7.63 -36.56
C LYS A 99 -50.92 8.55 -36.88
N VAL A 100 -50.59 9.48 -36.00
CA VAL A 100 -49.51 10.46 -36.17
C VAL A 100 -48.28 10.08 -35.34
N ILE A 101 -47.10 10.14 -35.97
CA ILE A 101 -45.79 10.12 -35.28
C ILE A 101 -45.17 11.51 -35.35
N LEU A 102 -44.77 12.03 -34.19
CA LEU A 102 -43.98 13.25 -34.05
C LEU A 102 -42.55 12.88 -33.64
N LEU A 103 -41.59 13.08 -34.53
CA LEU A 103 -40.16 12.99 -34.22
C LEU A 103 -39.67 14.40 -33.90
N LEU A 104 -39.48 14.69 -32.62
CA LEU A 104 -39.07 16.00 -32.11
C LEU A 104 -37.57 15.95 -31.80
N ASP A 105 -36.75 16.49 -32.69
CA ASP A 105 -35.29 16.43 -32.59
C ASP A 105 -34.73 17.68 -31.91
N GLY A 106 -33.98 17.51 -30.81
CA GLY A 106 -33.22 18.60 -30.16
C GLY A 106 -33.96 19.36 -29.06
N LEU A 107 -34.53 18.67 -28.04
CA LEU A 107 -35.19 19.35 -26.91
C LEU A 107 -34.26 20.31 -26.15
N ASP A 108 -32.99 19.95 -26.00
CA ASP A 108 -31.96 20.75 -25.35
C ASP A 108 -31.65 22.05 -26.10
N GLU A 109 -32.14 22.18 -27.34
CA GLU A 109 -31.95 23.35 -28.19
C GLU A 109 -33.09 24.38 -28.04
N LEU A 110 -34.13 24.08 -27.25
CA LEU A 110 -35.27 24.97 -26.99
C LEU A 110 -35.05 25.89 -25.78
N ASN A 111 -35.42 27.16 -25.93
CA ASN A 111 -35.54 28.07 -24.79
C ASN A 111 -36.75 27.75 -23.90
N ARG A 112 -36.75 28.23 -22.65
CA ARG A 112 -37.82 27.97 -21.65
C ARG A 112 -39.22 28.33 -22.14
N GLN A 113 -39.38 29.41 -22.91
CA GLN A 113 -40.68 29.87 -23.40
C GLN A 113 -41.26 28.90 -24.45
N ARG A 114 -40.43 28.44 -25.40
CA ARG A 114 -40.85 27.52 -26.47
C ARG A 114 -40.97 26.08 -26.00
N ARG A 115 -40.24 25.70 -24.95
CA ARG A 115 -40.37 24.39 -24.29
C ARG A 115 -41.80 24.11 -23.82
N LYS A 116 -42.57 25.15 -23.53
CA LYS A 116 -44.00 25.06 -23.18
C LYS A 116 -44.83 24.33 -24.26
N ALA A 117 -44.56 24.55 -25.54
CA ALA A 117 -45.30 23.87 -26.62
C ALA A 117 -45.07 22.35 -26.60
N VAL A 118 -43.84 21.92 -26.31
CA VAL A 118 -43.51 20.50 -26.15
C VAL A 118 -44.13 19.93 -24.87
N ILE A 119 -44.08 20.68 -23.77
CA ILE A 119 -44.71 20.27 -22.50
C ILE A 119 -46.23 20.13 -22.65
N ASP A 120 -46.88 21.06 -23.36
CA ASP A 120 -48.33 21.03 -23.60
C ASP A 120 -48.73 19.82 -24.47
N LEU A 121 -47.94 19.48 -25.50
CA LEU A 121 -48.08 18.23 -26.26
C LEU A 121 -47.90 16.99 -25.37
N LEU A 122 -46.84 16.96 -24.55
CA LEU A 122 -46.58 15.84 -23.64
C LEU A 122 -47.66 15.70 -22.54
N LYS A 123 -48.32 16.79 -22.16
CA LYS A 123 -49.51 16.76 -21.28
C LYS A 123 -50.81 16.40 -22.03
N GLY A 124 -50.75 16.25 -23.35
CA GLY A 124 -51.89 15.86 -24.19
C GLY A 124 -52.86 17.00 -24.49
N LYS A 125 -52.44 18.27 -24.36
CA LYS A 125 -53.30 19.43 -24.69
C LYS A 125 -53.54 19.60 -26.19
N CYS A 126 -52.66 19.05 -27.02
CA CYS A 126 -52.81 18.94 -28.46
C CYS A 126 -52.22 17.59 -28.90
N LEU A 127 -52.78 16.99 -29.96
CA LEU A 127 -52.35 15.68 -30.52
C LEU A 127 -52.10 14.62 -29.44
N GLY A 128 -53.05 14.49 -28.50
CA GLY A 128 -52.83 13.78 -27.24
C GLY A 128 -52.59 12.28 -27.38
N LYS A 129 -53.11 11.64 -28.43
CA LYS A 129 -52.88 10.22 -28.74
C LYS A 129 -51.74 9.99 -29.73
N ALA A 130 -51.08 11.04 -30.20
CA ALA A 130 -49.95 10.91 -31.10
C ALA A 130 -48.76 10.25 -30.39
N THR A 131 -48.02 9.45 -31.16
CA THR A 131 -46.75 8.90 -30.72
C THR A 131 -45.69 9.99 -30.81
N VAL A 132 -44.93 10.21 -29.74
CA VAL A 132 -43.88 11.24 -29.71
C VAL A 132 -42.54 10.59 -29.43
N MET A 133 -41.56 10.82 -30.31
CA MET A 133 -40.15 10.52 -30.03
C MET A 133 -39.38 11.83 -29.91
N LEU A 134 -38.99 12.15 -28.69
CA LEU A 134 -38.24 13.34 -28.33
C LEU A 134 -36.77 13.00 -28.18
N THR A 135 -35.88 13.67 -28.88
CA THR A 135 -34.43 13.51 -28.68
C THR A 135 -33.88 14.62 -27.80
N SER A 136 -32.93 14.27 -26.94
CA SER A 136 -32.18 15.27 -26.17
C SER A 136 -30.80 14.80 -25.73
N ARG A 137 -30.00 15.69 -25.18
CA ARG A 137 -28.92 15.32 -24.25
C ARG A 137 -29.49 14.73 -22.96
N PRO A 138 -28.66 14.08 -22.13
CA PRO A 138 -29.08 13.66 -20.79
C PRO A 138 -29.63 14.86 -20.02
N LEU A 139 -30.92 14.83 -19.69
CA LEU A 139 -31.55 15.87 -18.88
C LEU A 139 -31.22 15.68 -17.39
N PRO A 140 -31.16 16.78 -16.61
CA PRO A 140 -31.10 16.74 -15.15
C PRO A 140 -32.23 15.88 -14.59
N SER A 141 -31.99 15.16 -13.48
CA SER A 141 -32.96 14.21 -12.91
C SER A 141 -34.29 14.84 -12.51
N ASP A 142 -34.31 16.14 -12.27
CA ASP A 142 -35.46 16.96 -11.85
C ASP A 142 -36.17 17.68 -13.02
N ASP A 143 -35.78 17.44 -14.27
CA ASP A 143 -36.42 18.07 -15.43
C ASP A 143 -37.88 17.59 -15.62
N GLU A 144 -38.82 18.54 -15.73
CA GLU A 144 -40.26 18.27 -15.86
C GLU A 144 -40.58 17.28 -16.99
N VAL A 145 -39.85 17.33 -18.12
CA VAL A 145 -40.07 16.45 -19.27
C VAL A 145 -39.91 14.98 -18.91
N ILE A 146 -39.01 14.65 -17.98
CA ILE A 146 -38.77 13.26 -17.54
C ILE A 146 -40.03 12.66 -16.93
N SER A 147 -40.82 13.46 -16.19
CA SER A 147 -42.07 13.01 -15.56
C SER A 147 -43.23 12.86 -16.55
N LEU A 148 -43.13 13.47 -17.73
CA LEU A 148 -44.21 13.54 -18.73
C LEU A 148 -44.05 12.49 -19.86
N VAL A 149 -42.90 11.83 -19.94
CA VAL A 149 -42.64 10.80 -20.94
C VAL A 149 -42.94 9.41 -20.38
N SER A 150 -43.53 8.55 -21.19
CA SER A 150 -43.83 7.17 -20.84
C SER A 150 -42.57 6.31 -20.74
N ARG A 151 -41.51 6.69 -21.47
CA ARG A 151 -40.27 5.91 -21.54
C ARG A 151 -39.06 6.79 -21.76
N ARG A 152 -37.97 6.48 -21.05
CA ARG A 152 -36.64 7.09 -21.22
C ARG A 152 -35.65 6.06 -21.73
N VAL A 153 -34.88 6.41 -22.77
CA VAL A 153 -33.93 5.52 -23.43
C VAL A 153 -32.60 6.25 -23.61
N SER A 154 -31.52 5.68 -23.06
CA SER A 154 -30.17 6.24 -23.14
C SER A 154 -29.30 5.51 -24.17
N ILE A 155 -28.72 6.25 -25.10
CA ILE A 155 -27.79 5.76 -26.13
C ILE A 155 -26.37 5.75 -25.56
N ARG A 156 -25.77 4.55 -25.51
CA ARG A 156 -24.42 4.30 -24.97
C ARG A 156 -23.30 4.14 -26.02
N GLY A 157 -23.59 4.39 -27.30
CA GLY A 157 -22.60 4.28 -28.39
C GLY A 157 -22.52 2.88 -29.03
N PHE A 158 -21.39 2.57 -29.69
CA PHE A 158 -21.15 1.28 -30.33
C PHE A 158 -20.65 0.21 -29.35
N SER A 159 -21.32 -0.95 -29.34
CA SER A 159 -20.73 -2.20 -28.86
C SER A 159 -19.67 -2.72 -29.83
N ASP A 160 -18.83 -3.66 -29.39
CA ASP A 160 -17.75 -4.22 -30.22
C ASP A 160 -18.28 -4.82 -31.53
N THR A 161 -19.45 -5.47 -31.48
CA THR A 161 -20.12 -6.01 -32.68
C THR A 161 -20.57 -4.91 -33.65
N GLN A 162 -21.10 -3.80 -33.14
CA GLN A 162 -21.56 -2.68 -33.97
C GLN A 162 -20.38 -1.89 -34.54
N LEU A 163 -19.34 -1.72 -33.75
CA LEU A 163 -18.08 -1.12 -34.17
C LEU A 163 -17.49 -1.93 -35.33
N THR A 164 -17.39 -3.25 -35.17
CA THR A 164 -16.92 -4.17 -36.22
C THR A 164 -17.74 -4.03 -37.50
N GLN A 165 -19.06 -4.02 -37.39
CA GLN A 165 -19.94 -3.83 -38.55
C GLN A 165 -19.78 -2.46 -39.20
N PHE A 166 -19.62 -1.40 -38.40
CA PHE A 166 -19.42 -0.05 -38.89
C PHE A 166 -18.10 0.09 -39.65
N VAL A 167 -16.99 -0.39 -39.08
CA VAL A 167 -15.67 -0.37 -39.72
C VAL A 167 -15.68 -1.17 -41.02
N HIS A 168 -16.23 -2.40 -41.02
CA HIS A 168 -16.36 -3.18 -42.25
C HIS A 168 -17.24 -2.50 -43.31
N SER A 169 -18.29 -1.79 -42.88
CA SER A 169 -19.15 -1.05 -43.81
C SER A 169 -18.45 0.17 -44.39
N PHE A 170 -17.55 0.81 -43.63
CA PHE A 170 -16.76 1.94 -44.11
C PHE A 170 -15.72 1.48 -45.14
N PHE A 171 -14.95 0.44 -44.82
CA PHE A 171 -13.94 -0.17 -45.71
C PHE A 171 -14.56 -1.22 -46.64
N LYS A 172 -15.75 -0.96 -47.18
CA LYS A 172 -16.43 -1.93 -48.05
C LYS A 172 -15.59 -2.19 -49.30
N GLY A 173 -15.05 -3.40 -49.42
CA GLY A 173 -14.16 -3.81 -50.52
C GLY A 173 -12.69 -3.94 -50.12
N ASP A 174 -12.32 -3.53 -48.90
CA ASP A 174 -10.97 -3.66 -48.33
C ASP A 174 -11.05 -4.25 -46.92
N ARG A 175 -11.16 -5.58 -46.83
CA ARG A 175 -11.31 -6.26 -45.54
C ARG A 175 -10.02 -6.32 -44.74
N GLU A 176 -8.87 -6.22 -45.38
CA GLU A 176 -7.57 -6.27 -44.70
C GLU A 176 -7.39 -5.02 -43.84
N SER A 177 -7.51 -3.82 -44.44
CA SER A 177 -7.49 -2.54 -43.72
C SER A 177 -8.54 -2.49 -42.59
N ALA A 178 -9.73 -3.04 -42.83
CA ALA A 178 -10.79 -3.08 -41.82
C ALA A 178 -10.40 -3.93 -40.60
N ASN A 179 -9.78 -5.10 -40.83
CA ASN A 179 -9.37 -6.02 -39.77
C ASN A 179 -8.17 -5.47 -38.99
N GLU A 180 -7.20 -4.86 -39.67
CA GLU A 180 -6.05 -4.20 -39.03
C GLU A 180 -6.51 -3.07 -38.11
N LEU A 181 -7.40 -2.20 -38.60
CA LEU A 181 -7.97 -1.14 -37.78
C LEU A 181 -8.76 -1.69 -36.58
N LEU A 182 -9.51 -2.79 -36.78
CA LEU A 182 -10.25 -3.41 -35.68
C LEU A 182 -9.34 -4.01 -34.61
N GLN A 183 -8.19 -4.59 -34.99
CA GLN A 183 -7.19 -5.04 -34.02
C GLN A 183 -6.67 -3.88 -33.17
N LEU A 184 -6.41 -2.73 -33.79
CA LEU A 184 -5.98 -1.52 -33.08
C LEU A 184 -7.08 -0.97 -32.15
N ILE A 185 -8.34 -0.93 -32.60
CA ILE A 185 -9.44 -0.37 -31.81
C ILE A 185 -9.89 -1.31 -30.69
N LEU A 186 -9.92 -2.63 -30.91
CA LEU A 186 -10.44 -3.62 -29.96
C LEU A 186 -9.39 -4.10 -28.94
N ASN A 187 -8.15 -3.63 -29.04
CA ASN A 187 -7.15 -3.84 -27.99
C ASN A 187 -7.68 -3.29 -26.66
N LYS A 188 -7.81 -4.17 -25.65
CA LYS A 188 -8.41 -3.84 -24.34
C LYS A 188 -7.71 -2.69 -23.62
N ASN A 189 -6.42 -2.49 -23.88
CA ASN A 189 -5.61 -1.45 -23.24
C ASN A 189 -5.32 -0.27 -24.20
N GLY A 190 -5.95 -0.24 -25.38
CA GLY A 190 -5.67 0.75 -26.43
C GLY A 190 -6.45 2.07 -26.26
N PRO A 191 -5.90 3.21 -26.74
CA PRO A 191 -6.51 4.53 -26.59
C PRO A 191 -7.75 4.77 -27.47
N TYR A 192 -7.97 3.94 -28.49
CA TYR A 192 -9.00 4.17 -29.50
C TYR A 192 -10.38 3.67 -29.08
N ARG A 193 -10.48 2.64 -28.23
CA ARG A 193 -11.76 2.00 -27.89
C ARG A 193 -12.77 2.96 -27.27
N PRO A 194 -12.41 3.83 -26.30
CA PRO A 194 -13.36 4.80 -25.74
C PRO A 194 -13.86 5.79 -26.79
N LEU A 195 -12.94 6.36 -27.57
CA LEU A 195 -13.25 7.31 -28.65
C LEU A 195 -14.17 6.67 -29.70
N ALA A 196 -13.85 5.45 -30.14
CA ALA A 196 -14.61 4.76 -31.18
C ALA A 196 -15.99 4.26 -30.71
N SER A 197 -16.31 4.35 -29.41
CA SER A 197 -17.69 4.18 -28.93
C SER A 197 -18.62 5.26 -29.47
N CYS A 198 -18.09 6.47 -29.70
CA CYS A 198 -18.81 7.55 -30.35
C CYS A 198 -18.77 7.35 -31.89
N PRO A 199 -19.93 7.18 -32.56
CA PRO A 199 -19.99 6.97 -34.02
C PRO A 199 -19.22 8.01 -34.85
N LEU A 200 -19.31 9.29 -34.47
CA LEU A 200 -18.65 10.37 -35.20
C LEU A 200 -17.12 10.36 -35.01
N ALA A 201 -16.64 9.99 -33.82
CA ALA A 201 -15.21 9.81 -33.58
C ALA A 201 -14.69 8.53 -34.26
N CYS A 202 -15.46 7.43 -34.24
CA CYS A 202 -15.15 6.20 -34.98
C CYS A 202 -15.01 6.45 -36.48
N LEU A 203 -15.93 7.20 -37.08
CA LEU A 203 -15.83 7.63 -38.48
C LEU A 203 -14.52 8.40 -38.74
N SER A 204 -14.18 9.33 -37.85
CA SER A 204 -12.95 10.11 -37.98
C SER A 204 -11.69 9.24 -37.87
N ILE A 205 -11.66 8.25 -36.97
CA ILE A 205 -10.58 7.27 -36.85
C ILE A 205 -10.44 6.45 -38.14
N CYS A 206 -11.55 5.99 -38.73
CA CYS A 206 -11.54 5.25 -39.99
C CYS A 206 -10.93 6.10 -41.13
N VAL A 207 -11.32 7.37 -41.22
CA VAL A 207 -10.78 8.28 -42.23
C VAL A 207 -9.28 8.54 -41.99
N LEU A 208 -8.85 8.73 -40.75
CA LEU A 208 -7.43 8.92 -40.43
C LEU A 208 -6.59 7.69 -40.82
N PHE A 209 -7.04 6.49 -40.47
CA PHE A 209 -6.36 5.24 -40.82
C PHE A 209 -6.25 5.08 -42.35
N GLN A 210 -7.31 5.39 -43.09
CA GLN A 210 -7.31 5.35 -44.56
C GLN A 210 -6.39 6.40 -45.17
N ASP A 211 -6.35 7.61 -44.60
CA ASP A 211 -5.54 8.72 -45.12
C ASP A 211 -4.05 8.56 -44.80
N ASP A 212 -3.66 7.80 -43.78
CA ASP A 212 -2.27 7.64 -43.31
C ASP A 212 -1.67 6.25 -43.62
N ASP A 213 -2.07 5.68 -44.77
CA ASP A 213 -1.57 4.39 -45.29
C ASP A 213 -1.61 3.25 -44.25
N GLY A 214 -2.71 3.16 -43.49
CA GLY A 214 -2.92 2.08 -42.51
C GLY A 214 -2.22 2.29 -41.16
N LYS A 215 -1.77 3.51 -40.85
CA LYS A 215 -1.12 3.84 -39.58
C LYS A 215 -2.01 4.71 -38.70
N LEU A 216 -1.97 4.45 -37.39
CA LEU A 216 -2.55 5.35 -36.39
C LEU A 216 -1.53 5.65 -35.30
N PRO A 217 -1.48 6.89 -34.80
CA PRO A 217 -0.57 7.27 -33.75
C PRO A 217 -0.99 6.68 -32.40
N SER A 218 -0.05 6.10 -31.66
CA SER A 218 -0.30 5.42 -30.38
C SER A 218 -0.60 6.36 -29.20
N LYS A 219 -0.25 7.65 -29.33
CA LYS A 219 -0.47 8.68 -28.31
C LYS A 219 -1.82 9.36 -28.47
N VAL A 220 -2.54 9.56 -27.38
CA VAL A 220 -3.88 10.18 -27.41
C VAL A 220 -3.79 11.62 -27.93
N THR A 221 -2.70 12.32 -27.63
CA THR A 221 -2.42 13.68 -28.11
C THR A 221 -2.25 13.77 -29.61
N GLU A 222 -1.53 12.82 -30.20
CA GLU A 222 -1.29 12.77 -31.65
C GLU A 222 -2.58 12.46 -32.41
N ILE A 223 -3.44 11.57 -31.87
CA ILE A 223 -4.78 11.30 -32.43
C ILE A 223 -5.58 12.61 -32.52
N HIS A 224 -5.68 13.36 -31.43
CA HIS A 224 -6.44 14.62 -31.41
C HIS A 224 -5.81 15.68 -32.32
N THR A 225 -4.48 15.78 -32.33
CA THR A 225 -3.74 16.70 -33.21
C THR A 225 -4.04 16.41 -34.68
N ASN A 226 -4.01 15.13 -35.08
CA ASN A 226 -4.27 14.71 -36.46
C ASN A 226 -5.74 14.91 -36.83
N LEU A 227 -6.67 14.66 -35.91
CA LEU A 227 -8.10 14.97 -36.11
C LEU A 227 -8.32 16.47 -36.34
N VAL A 228 -7.72 17.35 -35.53
CA VAL A 228 -7.82 18.81 -35.71
C VAL A 228 -7.23 19.25 -37.05
N LYS A 229 -6.04 18.75 -37.41
CA LYS A 229 -5.42 19.01 -38.72
C LYS A 229 -6.31 18.56 -39.85
N TRP A 230 -6.91 17.38 -39.75
CA TRP A 230 -7.81 16.85 -40.78
C TRP A 230 -9.07 17.72 -40.93
N LEU A 231 -9.71 18.13 -39.83
CA LEU A 231 -10.88 19.01 -39.84
C LEU A 231 -10.58 20.36 -40.50
N ILE A 232 -9.45 20.98 -40.15
CA ILE A 232 -8.97 22.22 -40.77
C ILE A 232 -8.63 22.00 -42.24
N GLY A 233 -7.94 20.91 -42.58
CA GLY A 233 -7.64 20.53 -43.95
C GLY A 233 -8.91 20.37 -44.80
N ARG A 234 -10.03 20.03 -44.15
CA ARG A 234 -11.32 19.86 -44.83
C ARG A 234 -11.90 21.18 -45.35
N SER A 235 -11.68 22.27 -44.62
CA SER A 235 -12.09 23.63 -45.01
C SER A 235 -11.15 24.29 -46.01
N LEU A 236 -9.97 23.71 -46.26
CA LEU A 236 -9.01 24.18 -47.28
C LEU A 236 -9.33 23.67 -48.69
N SER A 237 -8.87 24.42 -49.71
CA SER A 237 -8.99 24.03 -51.12
C SER A 237 -8.32 22.67 -51.41
N LYS A 238 -8.75 21.94 -52.45
CA LYS A 238 -8.15 20.64 -52.84
C LYS A 238 -6.64 20.70 -53.07
N LYS A 239 -6.12 21.82 -53.60
CA LYS A 239 -4.69 22.05 -53.85
C LYS A 239 -3.91 22.31 -52.55
N SER A 240 -4.51 23.08 -51.64
CA SER A 240 -3.95 23.38 -50.31
C SER A 240 -3.99 22.18 -49.34
N ARG A 241 -4.98 21.29 -49.48
CA ARG A 241 -5.14 20.10 -48.63
C ARG A 241 -3.99 19.09 -48.81
N LYS A 242 -3.49 18.90 -50.03
CA LYS A 242 -2.36 17.99 -50.31
C LYS A 242 -1.03 18.49 -49.73
N SER A 243 -0.81 19.80 -49.68
CA SER A 243 0.43 20.37 -49.10
C SER A 243 0.39 20.43 -47.57
N PHE A 244 -0.79 20.37 -46.96
CA PHE A 244 -1.00 20.53 -45.52
C PHE A 244 -0.81 19.24 -44.71
N LYS A 245 -0.87 18.07 -45.37
CA LYS A 245 -0.90 16.75 -44.71
C LYS A 245 0.30 16.50 -43.78
N ASN A 246 1.49 17.02 -44.14
CA ASN A 246 2.75 16.81 -43.40
C ASN A 246 3.42 18.12 -42.94
N SER A 247 2.74 19.27 -42.98
CA SER A 247 3.30 20.57 -42.58
C SER A 247 2.87 21.00 -41.18
N LYS A 248 3.60 21.94 -40.57
CA LYS A 248 3.13 22.66 -39.38
C LYS A 248 1.79 23.36 -39.68
N LEU A 249 0.98 23.56 -38.64
CA LEU A 249 -0.25 24.36 -38.74
C LEU A 249 0.11 25.76 -39.25
N PRO A 250 -0.56 26.32 -40.27
CA PRO A 250 -0.32 27.70 -40.67
C PRO A 250 -0.59 28.65 -39.50
N ASP A 251 0.24 29.70 -39.36
CA ASP A 251 0.21 30.65 -38.25
C ASP A 251 -1.19 31.24 -37.99
N LYS A 252 -1.98 31.42 -39.06
CA LYS A 252 -3.38 31.83 -38.97
C LYS A 252 -4.20 30.91 -38.07
N TYR A 253 -4.18 29.60 -38.35
CA TYR A 253 -4.94 28.61 -37.60
C TYR A 253 -4.35 28.40 -36.21
N ASP A 254 -3.03 28.49 -36.09
CA ASP A 254 -2.30 28.36 -34.83
C ASP A 254 -2.76 29.42 -33.81
N LYS A 255 -2.83 30.68 -34.25
CA LYS A 255 -3.37 31.80 -33.46
C LYS A 255 -4.83 31.61 -33.07
N ILE A 256 -5.67 31.12 -34.00
CA ILE A 256 -7.09 30.89 -33.72
C ILE A 256 -7.28 29.83 -32.63
N LEU A 257 -6.55 28.71 -32.72
CA LEU A 257 -6.62 27.64 -31.73
C LEU A 257 -6.10 28.09 -30.37
N LYS A 258 -5.07 28.96 -30.32
CA LYS A 258 -4.60 29.58 -29.07
C LYS A 258 -5.70 30.39 -28.39
N GLU A 259 -6.32 31.32 -29.11
CA GLU A 259 -7.37 32.20 -28.57
C GLU A 259 -8.59 31.39 -28.12
N PHE A 260 -8.95 30.36 -28.88
CA PHE A 260 -10.04 29.44 -28.54
C PHE A 260 -9.70 28.54 -27.33
N GLY A 261 -8.46 28.08 -27.21
CA GLY A 261 -7.99 27.25 -26.10
C GLY A 261 -8.08 27.95 -24.74
N GLU A 262 -7.86 29.28 -24.70
CA GLU A 262 -8.05 30.06 -23.47
C GLU A 262 -9.50 30.03 -22.98
N LEU A 263 -10.48 30.05 -23.90
CA LEU A 263 -11.88 29.85 -23.54
C LEU A 263 -12.11 28.44 -23.02
N CYS A 264 -11.47 27.43 -23.60
CA CYS A 264 -11.59 26.03 -23.14
C CYS A 264 -11.06 25.85 -21.70
N VAL A 265 -10.00 26.56 -21.31
CA VAL A 265 -9.53 26.57 -19.91
C VAL A 265 -10.61 27.12 -18.97
N ALA A 266 -11.30 28.21 -19.35
CA ALA A 266 -12.40 28.75 -18.55
C ALA A 266 -13.62 27.80 -18.49
N LYS A 267 -13.86 27.06 -19.58
CA LYS A 267 -14.91 26.03 -19.64
C LYS A 267 -14.66 24.86 -18.70
N LEU A 268 -13.42 24.37 -18.63
CA LEU A 268 -13.02 23.32 -17.68
C LEU A 268 -13.22 23.76 -16.23
N LYS A 269 -12.81 24.99 -15.88
CA LYS A 269 -12.97 25.54 -14.52
C LYS A 269 -14.43 25.62 -14.08
N ASN A 270 -15.32 25.96 -15.01
CA ASN A 270 -16.74 26.14 -14.74
C ASN A 270 -17.58 24.88 -15.02
N GLU A 271 -16.93 23.74 -15.30
CA GLU A 271 -17.56 22.47 -15.74
C GLU A 271 -18.59 22.64 -16.89
N SER A 272 -18.38 23.61 -17.77
CA SER A 272 -19.28 23.95 -18.87
C SER A 272 -18.73 23.42 -20.20
N VAL A 273 -19.58 22.90 -21.07
CA VAL A 273 -19.17 22.36 -22.39
C VAL A 273 -19.70 23.17 -23.59
N GLU A 274 -20.53 24.17 -23.34
CA GLU A 274 -21.19 24.98 -24.37
C GLU A 274 -20.53 26.35 -24.55
N PHE A 275 -20.45 26.82 -25.80
CA PHE A 275 -19.91 28.12 -26.18
C PHE A 275 -20.99 28.97 -26.84
N SER A 276 -21.07 30.26 -26.53
CA SER A 276 -21.90 31.18 -27.34
C SER A 276 -21.09 31.78 -28.50
N LYS A 277 -21.76 32.16 -29.59
CA LYS A 277 -21.11 32.92 -30.68
C LYS A 277 -20.49 34.23 -30.19
N ASP A 278 -21.15 34.92 -29.27
CA ASP A 278 -20.65 36.17 -28.68
C ASP A 278 -19.40 35.94 -27.83
N GLU A 279 -19.35 34.84 -27.06
CA GLU A 279 -18.18 34.44 -26.28
C GLU A 279 -16.98 34.12 -27.17
N ILE A 280 -17.19 33.36 -28.24
CA ILE A 280 -16.13 33.03 -29.21
C ILE A 280 -15.67 34.29 -29.93
N THR A 281 -16.56 35.11 -30.48
CA THR A 281 -16.19 36.32 -31.23
C THR A 281 -15.52 37.41 -30.38
N LYS A 282 -15.80 37.46 -29.07
CA LYS A 282 -15.08 38.33 -28.13
C LYS A 282 -13.61 37.97 -28.00
N LYS A 283 -13.27 36.68 -28.09
CA LYS A 283 -11.90 36.18 -27.87
C LYS A 283 -11.16 35.89 -29.17
N VAL A 284 -11.84 35.23 -30.12
CA VAL A 284 -11.35 34.82 -31.43
C VAL A 284 -11.88 35.80 -32.48
N LYS A 285 -11.01 36.65 -33.01
CA LYS A 285 -11.43 37.68 -33.99
C LYS A 285 -11.63 37.13 -35.40
N ASP A 286 -10.96 36.04 -35.75
CA ASP A 286 -11.02 35.46 -37.09
C ASP A 286 -12.26 34.56 -37.23
N PRO A 287 -13.14 34.83 -38.21
CA PRO A 287 -14.38 34.06 -38.38
C PRO A 287 -14.14 32.61 -38.83
N ALA A 288 -12.93 32.27 -39.30
CA ALA A 288 -12.62 30.93 -39.78
C ALA A 288 -12.85 29.83 -38.73
N ILE A 289 -12.86 30.15 -37.42
CA ILE A 289 -13.18 29.18 -36.35
C ILE A 289 -14.52 28.49 -36.56
N PHE A 290 -15.50 29.19 -37.14
CA PHE A 290 -16.83 28.62 -37.43
C PHE A 290 -16.84 27.72 -38.66
N ASP A 291 -15.85 27.84 -39.55
CA ASP A 291 -15.76 27.10 -40.82
C ASP A 291 -14.79 25.89 -40.74
N MET A 292 -14.03 25.74 -39.64
CA MET A 292 -13.06 24.65 -39.44
C MET A 292 -13.70 23.28 -39.17
N GLY A 293 -15.01 23.21 -38.95
CA GLY A 293 -15.72 21.96 -38.63
C GLY A 293 -15.44 21.39 -37.24
N ILE A 294 -14.70 22.13 -36.40
CA ILE A 294 -14.41 21.79 -34.99
C ILE A 294 -15.65 22.03 -34.11
N LEU A 295 -16.45 23.03 -34.48
CA LEU A 295 -17.67 23.43 -33.79
C LEU A 295 -18.89 22.89 -34.53
N ILE A 296 -19.79 22.26 -33.77
CA ILE A 296 -21.11 21.85 -34.21
C ILE A 296 -22.10 22.88 -33.67
N ASN A 297 -22.88 23.45 -34.57
CA ASN A 297 -23.98 24.32 -34.20
C ASN A 297 -25.14 23.46 -33.69
N THR A 298 -25.77 23.86 -32.59
CA THR A 298 -27.03 23.25 -32.10
C THR A 298 -28.23 23.62 -32.99
N HIS A 299 -28.01 24.11 -34.20
CA HIS A 299 -29.05 24.48 -35.17
C HIS A 299 -28.53 24.16 -36.58
N THR A 300 -28.72 22.92 -37.04
CA THR A 300 -28.48 22.53 -38.43
C THR A 300 -29.80 22.41 -39.18
N SER A 301 -30.29 23.56 -39.66
CA SER A 301 -31.54 23.65 -40.42
C SER A 301 -31.47 22.89 -41.75
N LEU A 302 -32.56 22.18 -42.09
CA LEU A 302 -32.78 21.53 -43.39
C LEU A 302 -33.76 22.32 -44.29
N THR A 303 -34.32 23.45 -43.82
CA THR A 303 -35.31 24.23 -44.56
C THR A 303 -34.70 25.51 -45.17
N ARG A 304 -35.18 25.85 -46.38
CA ARG A 304 -34.72 27.00 -47.17
C ARG A 304 -35.20 28.32 -46.55
N GLN A 305 -34.56 28.84 -45.50
CA GLN A 305 -34.41 30.30 -45.31
C GLN A 305 -33.47 30.66 -44.15
N ARG A 306 -32.65 31.68 -44.42
CA ARG A 306 -31.69 32.31 -43.51
C ARG A 306 -32.44 32.99 -42.35
N ILE A 307 -32.33 32.45 -41.14
CA ILE A 307 -32.54 33.25 -39.91
C ILE A 307 -31.30 33.10 -39.02
N GLN A 308 -30.50 34.16 -39.00
CA GLN A 308 -29.45 34.38 -38.01
C GLN A 308 -30.09 34.84 -36.70
N LYS A 309 -29.92 34.08 -35.61
CA LYS A 309 -29.86 34.59 -34.22
C LYS A 309 -29.16 33.58 -33.30
N ASN A 310 -28.51 34.10 -32.26
CA ASN A 310 -27.42 33.53 -31.44
C ASN A 310 -27.64 32.07 -30.97
N GLY A 311 -26.97 31.13 -31.63
CA GLY A 311 -26.93 29.71 -31.23
C GLY A 311 -25.75 29.37 -30.32
N CYS A 312 -25.92 28.34 -29.49
CA CYS A 312 -24.84 27.69 -28.75
C CYS A 312 -24.04 26.75 -29.68
N LEU A 313 -22.75 26.65 -29.43
CA LEU A 313 -21.78 25.89 -30.20
C LEU A 313 -21.11 24.89 -29.28
N LEU A 314 -20.90 23.68 -29.79
CA LEU A 314 -20.24 22.60 -29.06
C LEU A 314 -19.14 21.98 -29.87
N LEU A 315 -18.22 21.32 -29.17
CA LEU A 315 -17.20 20.51 -29.81
C LEU A 315 -17.76 19.13 -30.19
N ILE A 316 -17.14 18.51 -31.19
CA ILE A 316 -17.49 17.17 -31.70
C ILE A 316 -17.50 16.12 -30.59
N HIS A 317 -16.55 16.24 -29.65
CA HIS A 317 -16.42 15.38 -28.48
C HIS A 317 -15.84 16.20 -27.32
N ASN A 318 -16.20 15.85 -26.08
CA ASN A 318 -15.80 16.62 -24.90
C ASN A 318 -14.28 16.69 -24.75
N SER A 319 -13.55 15.60 -25.08
CA SER A 319 -12.08 15.54 -25.03
C SER A 319 -11.36 16.64 -25.82
N PHE A 320 -12.03 17.29 -26.77
CA PHE A 320 -11.45 18.43 -27.48
C PHE A 320 -11.36 19.69 -26.60
N ILE A 321 -12.19 19.80 -25.55
CA ILE A 321 -12.07 20.89 -24.57
C ILE A 321 -10.73 20.78 -23.85
N GLU A 322 -10.42 19.59 -23.31
CA GLU A 322 -9.14 19.30 -22.67
C GLU A 322 -7.98 19.50 -23.65
N TYR A 323 -8.11 19.03 -24.90
CA TYR A 323 -7.08 19.21 -25.92
C TYR A 323 -6.80 20.68 -26.24
N PHE A 324 -7.83 21.51 -26.48
CA PHE A 324 -7.63 22.93 -26.79
C PHE A 324 -7.19 23.73 -25.56
N ALA A 325 -7.64 23.35 -24.36
CA ALA A 325 -7.11 23.92 -23.13
C ALA A 325 -5.60 23.64 -22.99
N ALA A 326 -5.16 22.39 -23.21
CA ALA A 326 -3.74 22.05 -23.25
C ALA A 326 -2.98 22.81 -24.35
N TYR A 327 -3.61 23.00 -25.52
CA TYR A 327 -3.05 23.79 -26.62
C TYR A 327 -2.75 25.23 -26.19
N TYR A 328 -3.65 25.86 -25.42
CA TYR A 328 -3.41 27.17 -24.84
C TYR A 328 -2.31 27.16 -23.77
N LEU A 329 -2.34 26.20 -22.84
CA LEU A 329 -1.33 26.10 -21.77
C LEU A 329 0.09 25.97 -22.33
N ARG A 330 0.26 25.26 -23.46
CA ARG A 330 1.52 25.19 -24.20
C ARG A 330 2.07 26.56 -24.63
N TYR A 331 1.22 27.55 -24.95
CA TYR A 331 1.69 28.89 -25.35
C TYR A 331 2.18 29.75 -24.21
N ILE A 332 1.75 29.46 -22.98
CA ILE A 332 2.14 30.23 -21.79
C ILE A 332 3.22 29.53 -20.99
N ILE A 333 3.89 28.51 -21.57
CA ILE A 333 4.93 27.75 -20.88
C ILE A 333 6.11 28.62 -20.40
N ASP A 334 6.42 29.70 -21.12
CA ASP A 334 7.50 30.61 -20.74
C ASP A 334 7.07 31.60 -19.63
N ASP A 335 5.78 31.65 -19.28
CA ASP A 335 5.19 32.44 -18.19
C ASP A 335 4.75 31.50 -17.04
N LEU A 336 5.73 31.04 -16.27
CA LEU A 336 5.56 29.99 -15.26
C LEU A 336 4.52 30.35 -14.19
N GLU A 337 4.49 31.61 -13.74
CA GLU A 337 3.54 32.07 -12.74
C GLU A 337 2.10 31.94 -13.26
N ARG A 338 1.86 32.38 -14.50
CA ARG A 338 0.54 32.26 -15.13
C ARG A 338 0.17 30.80 -15.42
N LEU A 339 1.13 29.98 -15.82
CA LEU A 339 0.92 28.55 -16.05
C LEU A 339 0.51 27.86 -14.76
N GLU A 340 1.28 28.06 -13.68
CA GLU A 340 1.02 27.49 -12.36
C GLU A 340 -0.35 27.92 -11.83
N GLN A 341 -0.68 29.22 -11.90
CA GLN A 341 -2.01 29.72 -11.52
C GLN A 341 -3.15 29.03 -12.29
N ASN A 342 -2.98 28.82 -13.60
CA ASN A 342 -4.00 28.13 -14.39
C ASN A 342 -4.12 26.66 -14.03
N LEU A 343 -3.00 25.95 -13.83
CA LEU A 343 -2.99 24.55 -13.41
C LEU A 343 -3.62 24.39 -12.02
N LEU A 344 -3.23 25.21 -11.03
CA LEU A 344 -3.78 25.17 -9.68
C LEU A 344 -5.28 25.46 -9.67
N SER A 345 -5.75 26.43 -10.47
CA SER A 345 -7.19 26.71 -10.58
C SER A 345 -8.01 25.62 -11.25
N LEU A 346 -7.37 24.60 -11.83
CA LEU A 346 -8.02 23.44 -12.42
C LEU A 346 -8.06 22.24 -11.45
N LEU A 347 -7.46 22.34 -10.24
CA LEU A 347 -7.48 21.28 -9.23
C LEU A 347 -8.91 20.88 -8.80
N ASP A 348 -9.85 21.84 -8.83
CA ASP A 348 -11.25 21.61 -8.48
C ASP A 348 -12.06 20.92 -9.60
N ALA A 349 -11.48 20.78 -10.81
CA ALA A 349 -12.14 20.11 -11.93
C ALA A 349 -12.12 18.58 -11.76
N LYS A 350 -12.95 17.88 -12.54
CA LYS A 350 -12.98 16.41 -12.54
C LYS A 350 -11.60 15.82 -12.85
N ARG A 351 -11.13 14.91 -11.98
CA ARG A 351 -9.84 14.22 -12.09
C ARG A 351 -9.57 13.64 -13.48
N GLU A 352 -10.57 12.98 -14.07
CA GLU A 352 -10.47 12.39 -15.42
C GLU A 352 -10.14 13.44 -16.50
N SER A 353 -10.74 14.64 -16.40
CA SER A 353 -10.46 15.75 -17.31
C SER A 353 -9.07 16.34 -17.07
N ILE A 354 -8.61 16.41 -15.82
CA ILE A 354 -7.25 16.88 -15.49
C ILE A 354 -6.20 15.91 -16.05
N GLU A 355 -6.37 14.60 -15.83
CA GLU A 355 -5.44 13.59 -16.33
C GLU A 355 -5.35 13.63 -17.86
N LEU A 356 -6.49 13.78 -18.54
CA LEU A 356 -6.52 13.89 -20.00
C LEU A 356 -5.91 15.20 -20.50
N LEU A 357 -6.19 16.33 -19.84
CA LEU A 357 -5.55 17.63 -20.11
C LEU A 357 -4.02 17.54 -19.96
N LEU A 358 -3.53 16.94 -18.88
CA LEU A 358 -2.09 16.79 -18.63
C LEU A 358 -1.46 15.91 -19.70
N LYS A 359 -2.08 14.78 -20.07
CA LYS A 359 -1.63 13.92 -21.19
C LYS A 359 -1.47 14.74 -22.48
N PHE A 360 -2.48 15.55 -22.84
CA PHE A 360 -2.40 16.43 -24.00
C PHE A 360 -1.30 17.48 -23.89
N LEU A 361 -1.18 18.13 -22.74
CA LEU A 361 -0.16 19.15 -22.52
C LEU A 361 1.23 18.54 -22.66
N MET A 362 1.48 17.38 -22.06
CA MET A 362 2.74 16.65 -22.17
C MET A 362 3.08 16.33 -23.62
N GLY A 363 2.15 15.71 -24.36
CA GLY A 363 2.38 15.35 -25.76
C GLY A 363 2.59 16.56 -26.69
N LEU A 364 1.92 17.70 -26.42
CA LEU A 364 2.10 18.93 -27.18
C LEU A 364 3.44 19.63 -26.88
N LEU A 365 3.99 19.45 -25.68
CA LEU A 365 5.26 20.04 -25.24
C LEU A 365 6.48 19.23 -25.64
N GLY A 366 6.37 17.90 -25.71
CA GLY A 366 7.47 17.01 -26.03
C GLY A 366 8.65 17.19 -25.07
N ASP A 367 9.80 17.59 -25.60
CA ASP A 367 11.04 17.81 -24.86
C ASP A 367 10.94 18.88 -23.74
N LYS A 368 9.96 19.80 -23.83
CA LYS A 368 9.71 20.84 -22.83
C LYS A 368 8.77 20.40 -21.69
N ALA A 369 8.28 19.17 -21.69
CA ALA A 369 7.31 18.68 -20.71
C ALA A 369 7.83 18.74 -19.26
N HIS A 370 9.13 18.58 -19.05
CA HIS A 370 9.78 18.69 -17.73
C HIS A 370 9.39 19.95 -16.94
N VAL A 371 9.19 21.08 -17.64
CA VAL A 371 8.77 22.35 -17.01
C VAL A 371 7.42 22.24 -16.29
N VAL A 372 6.49 21.47 -16.87
CA VAL A 372 5.18 21.24 -16.25
C VAL A 372 5.30 20.17 -15.17
N ILE A 373 6.09 19.12 -15.40
CA ILE A 373 6.29 18.03 -14.44
C ILE A 373 6.83 18.56 -13.11
N ASP A 374 7.76 19.52 -13.15
CA ASP A 374 8.31 20.17 -11.94
C ASP A 374 7.23 20.94 -11.13
N LEU A 375 6.11 21.32 -11.78
CA LEU A 375 4.96 21.94 -11.11
C LEU A 375 3.94 20.92 -10.59
N LEU A 376 4.09 19.64 -10.94
CA LEU A 376 3.15 18.57 -10.55
C LEU A 376 3.35 18.07 -9.11
N HIS A 377 4.35 18.56 -8.37
CA HIS A 377 4.51 18.23 -6.94
C HIS A 377 3.23 18.51 -6.10
N SER A 378 2.42 19.46 -6.54
CA SER A 378 1.15 19.84 -5.90
C SER A 378 -0.04 18.95 -6.30
N PHE A 379 0.14 18.06 -7.28
CA PHE A 379 -0.90 17.18 -7.82
C PHE A 379 -0.65 15.76 -7.30
N ASP A 380 -1.57 15.25 -6.46
CA ASP A 380 -1.52 13.87 -5.96
C ASP A 380 -1.89 12.87 -7.08
N LEU A 381 -0.93 12.63 -7.98
CA LEU A 381 -1.11 11.77 -9.15
C LEU A 381 -0.64 10.34 -8.87
N PRO A 382 -1.38 9.31 -9.33
CA PRO A 382 -0.93 7.93 -9.24
C PRO A 382 0.31 7.71 -10.10
N GLU A 383 1.19 6.79 -9.68
CA GLU A 383 2.41 6.42 -10.41
C GLU A 383 2.14 6.04 -11.88
N MET A 384 1.05 5.30 -12.11
CA MET A 384 0.59 4.91 -13.44
C MET A 384 0.31 6.11 -14.35
N THR A 385 -0.25 7.18 -13.78
CA THR A 385 -0.51 8.41 -14.52
C THR A 385 0.81 9.09 -14.89
N LEU A 386 1.81 9.09 -14.00
CA LEU A 386 3.13 9.65 -14.31
C LEU A 386 3.82 8.90 -15.46
N PHE A 387 3.73 7.56 -15.52
CA PHE A 387 4.25 6.80 -16.66
C PHE A 387 3.53 7.11 -17.97
N ASP A 388 2.20 7.26 -17.92
CA ASP A 388 1.43 7.70 -19.09
C ASP A 388 1.85 9.12 -19.55
N LEU A 389 2.10 10.04 -18.61
CA LEU A 389 2.59 11.38 -18.91
C LEU A 389 3.98 11.35 -19.55
N LEU A 390 4.91 10.51 -19.06
CA LEU A 390 6.22 10.29 -19.68
C LEU A 390 6.08 9.75 -21.10
N ARG A 391 5.18 8.79 -21.31
CA ARG A 391 4.92 8.20 -22.64
C ARG A 391 4.38 9.25 -23.61
N GLU A 392 3.44 10.08 -23.18
CA GLU A 392 2.90 11.17 -24.00
C GLU A 392 3.98 12.21 -24.32
N ALA A 393 4.71 12.70 -23.30
CA ALA A 393 5.82 13.66 -23.45
C ALA A 393 6.99 13.15 -24.30
N GLY A 394 7.23 11.84 -24.27
CA GLY A 394 8.46 11.23 -24.77
C GLY A 394 9.54 11.20 -23.69
N ALA A 395 10.28 10.09 -23.65
CA ALA A 395 11.31 9.78 -22.67
C ALA A 395 12.64 10.50 -22.96
N THR A 396 12.62 11.83 -23.05
CA THR A 396 13.85 12.62 -23.11
C THR A 396 14.53 12.67 -21.75
N ARG A 397 15.83 12.96 -21.74
CA ARG A 397 16.62 13.04 -20.50
C ARG A 397 16.04 14.01 -19.46
N LEU A 398 15.53 15.15 -19.90
CA LEU A 398 14.95 16.16 -19.00
C LEU A 398 13.60 15.69 -18.43
N ASN A 399 12.74 15.11 -19.28
CA ASN A 399 11.44 14.59 -18.86
C ASN A 399 11.60 13.42 -17.88
N ILE A 400 12.52 12.49 -18.17
CA ILE A 400 12.84 11.37 -17.28
C ILE A 400 13.27 11.90 -15.91
N ARG A 401 14.17 12.89 -15.85
CA ARG A 401 14.65 13.44 -14.59
C ARG A 401 13.56 14.12 -13.77
N ALA A 402 12.72 14.92 -14.42
CA ALA A 402 11.61 15.59 -13.75
C ALA A 402 10.58 14.58 -13.22
N ILE A 403 10.31 13.49 -13.94
CA ILE A 403 9.41 12.43 -13.44
C ILE A 403 10.08 11.61 -12.35
N SER A 404 11.37 11.32 -12.50
CA SER A 404 12.16 10.57 -11.52
C SER A 404 12.18 11.27 -10.16
N SER A 405 12.24 12.61 -10.11
CA SER A 405 12.21 13.37 -8.85
C SER A 405 10.87 13.33 -8.11
N LEU A 406 9.80 12.83 -8.75
CA LEU A 406 8.49 12.63 -8.11
C LEU A 406 8.37 11.28 -7.37
N PHE A 407 9.25 10.32 -7.65
CA PHE A 407 9.22 8.99 -7.02
C PHE A 407 10.11 8.91 -5.77
N ASP A 408 9.67 8.12 -4.78
CA ASP A 408 10.55 7.65 -3.70
C ASP A 408 11.48 6.54 -4.24
N GLN A 409 12.78 6.82 -4.32
CA GLN A 409 13.75 5.95 -5.01
C GLN A 409 14.51 5.00 -4.07
N ASP A 410 14.27 5.04 -2.75
CA ASP A 410 15.01 4.17 -1.83
C ASP A 410 14.65 2.69 -2.04
N PHE A 411 13.37 2.42 -2.25
CA PHE A 411 12.84 1.09 -2.52
C PHE A 411 11.71 1.15 -3.55
N VAL A 412 11.93 0.54 -4.71
CA VAL A 412 10.98 0.54 -5.83
C VAL A 412 10.39 -0.85 -6.02
N THR A 413 9.07 -0.94 -6.19
CA THR A 413 8.40 -2.16 -6.67
C THR A 413 7.84 -1.93 -8.06
N VAL A 414 8.30 -2.73 -9.02
CA VAL A 414 7.87 -2.73 -10.42
C VAL A 414 6.99 -3.95 -10.65
N GLN A 415 5.78 -3.76 -11.14
CA GLN A 415 4.88 -4.81 -11.58
C GLN A 415 5.19 -5.16 -13.04
N THR A 416 4.98 -6.42 -13.42
CA THR A 416 5.18 -6.88 -14.80
C THR A 416 4.07 -6.45 -15.77
N THR A 417 3.51 -5.24 -15.59
CA THR A 417 2.58 -4.64 -16.57
C THR A 417 3.41 -3.91 -17.63
N THR A 418 2.94 -3.88 -18.89
CA THR A 418 3.68 -3.22 -19.99
C THR A 418 4.01 -1.76 -19.66
N THR A 419 3.05 -1.04 -19.08
CA THR A 419 3.19 0.38 -18.72
C THR A 419 4.23 0.63 -17.63
N GLU A 420 4.28 -0.19 -16.59
CA GLU A 420 5.29 -0.04 -15.53
C GLU A 420 6.67 -0.48 -16.01
N LEU A 421 6.76 -1.57 -16.78
CA LEU A 421 8.02 -2.02 -17.36
C LEU A 421 8.62 -0.96 -18.28
N ASP A 422 7.82 -0.38 -19.18
CA ASP A 422 8.26 0.70 -20.06
C ASP A 422 8.68 1.95 -19.27
N GLY A 423 7.82 2.40 -18.34
CA GLY A 423 8.08 3.58 -17.52
C GLY A 423 9.37 3.48 -16.72
N TRP A 424 9.55 2.38 -15.97
CA TRP A 424 10.75 2.13 -15.20
C TRP A 424 11.97 1.86 -16.08
N SER A 425 11.82 1.24 -17.26
CA SER A 425 12.94 1.06 -18.17
C SER A 425 13.55 2.41 -18.57
N HIS A 426 12.72 3.40 -18.90
CA HIS A 426 13.19 4.74 -19.25
C HIS A 426 13.82 5.45 -18.06
N ILE A 427 13.24 5.33 -16.86
CA ILE A 427 13.81 5.94 -15.66
C ILE A 427 15.18 5.34 -15.31
N LEU A 428 15.30 4.01 -15.34
CA LEU A 428 16.56 3.31 -15.07
C LEU A 428 17.66 3.62 -16.09
N SER A 429 17.28 4.03 -17.31
CA SER A 429 18.22 4.41 -18.36
C SER A 429 18.96 5.73 -18.07
N ASP A 430 18.40 6.64 -17.24
CA ASP A 430 19.10 7.88 -16.89
C ASP A 430 20.13 7.64 -15.77
N PRO A 431 21.41 8.04 -15.96
CA PRO A 431 22.44 7.83 -14.94
C PRO A 431 22.23 8.58 -13.62
N ALA A 432 21.34 9.59 -13.57
CA ALA A 432 21.03 10.30 -12.34
C ALA A 432 19.93 9.62 -11.51
N CYS A 433 19.32 8.54 -12.01
CA CYS A 433 18.38 7.73 -11.25
C CYS A 433 19.10 6.97 -10.12
N ILE A 434 18.71 7.20 -8.86
CA ILE A 434 19.32 6.61 -7.67
C ILE A 434 18.34 5.63 -7.04
N VAL A 435 18.11 4.49 -7.69
CA VAL A 435 17.33 3.40 -7.09
C VAL A 435 18.27 2.43 -6.42
N LYS A 436 18.22 2.31 -5.09
CA LYS A 436 19.09 1.38 -4.36
C LYS A 436 18.55 -0.05 -4.40
N SER A 437 17.26 -0.21 -4.08
CA SER A 437 16.61 -1.51 -3.94
C SER A 437 15.41 -1.60 -4.88
N LEU A 438 15.41 -2.61 -5.75
CA LEU A 438 14.37 -2.80 -6.75
C LEU A 438 13.75 -4.20 -6.63
N ARG A 439 12.42 -4.26 -6.56
CA ARG A 439 11.64 -5.49 -6.59
C ARG A 439 10.83 -5.58 -7.88
N LEU A 440 11.00 -6.63 -8.66
CA LEU A 440 10.12 -6.97 -9.77
C LEU A 440 9.07 -7.99 -9.30
N GLN A 441 7.79 -7.63 -9.40
CA GLN A 441 6.65 -8.45 -8.99
C GLN A 441 5.81 -8.87 -10.20
N ARG A 442 5.74 -10.19 -10.44
CA ARG A 442 4.90 -10.74 -11.51
C ARG A 442 3.46 -10.90 -11.05
N LEU A 443 2.52 -10.20 -11.69
CA LEU A 443 1.08 -10.24 -11.37
C LEU A 443 0.25 -11.03 -12.38
N THR A 444 0.68 -11.07 -13.65
CA THR A 444 -0.08 -11.64 -14.77
C THR A 444 0.68 -12.79 -15.44
N LYS A 445 -0.07 -13.65 -16.15
CA LYS A 445 0.51 -14.66 -17.03
C LYS A 445 1.11 -14.01 -18.26
N ASP A 446 0.33 -13.17 -18.93
CA ASP A 446 0.80 -12.46 -20.12
C ASP A 446 1.72 -11.30 -19.70
N VAL A 447 2.98 -11.37 -20.12
CA VAL A 447 3.94 -10.27 -19.98
C VAL A 447 4.49 -9.91 -21.33
N ASP A 448 4.58 -8.61 -21.59
CA ASP A 448 5.20 -8.09 -22.80
C ASP A 448 6.70 -8.41 -22.80
N SER A 449 7.11 -9.30 -23.71
CA SER A 449 8.49 -9.76 -23.81
C SER A 449 9.45 -8.65 -24.24
N GLU A 450 9.00 -7.65 -25.00
CA GLU A 450 9.84 -6.56 -25.47
C GLU A 450 10.05 -5.54 -24.35
N ALA A 451 8.98 -5.16 -23.65
CA ALA A 451 9.07 -4.30 -22.47
C ALA A 451 9.94 -4.93 -21.36
N MET A 452 9.79 -6.24 -21.13
CA MET A 452 10.63 -6.97 -20.17
C MET A 452 12.11 -6.96 -20.57
N LYS A 453 12.41 -7.18 -21.86
CA LYS A 453 13.78 -7.14 -22.36
C LYS A 453 14.40 -5.75 -22.17
N LEU A 454 13.69 -4.70 -22.58
CA LEU A 454 14.14 -3.31 -22.44
C LEU A 454 14.40 -2.94 -20.97
N PHE A 455 13.50 -3.36 -20.07
CA PHE A 455 13.65 -3.17 -18.63
C PHE A 455 14.95 -3.80 -18.09
N PHE A 456 15.23 -5.06 -18.41
CA PHE A 456 16.45 -5.74 -17.94
C PHE A 456 17.73 -5.18 -18.57
N ASP A 457 17.66 -4.70 -19.81
CA ASP A 457 18.79 -4.04 -20.48
C ASP A 457 19.19 -2.75 -19.75
N HIS A 458 18.22 -1.88 -19.42
CA HIS A 458 18.49 -0.67 -18.66
C HIS A 458 18.82 -0.93 -17.19
N LEU A 459 18.19 -1.93 -16.57
CA LEU A 459 18.54 -2.37 -15.23
C LEU A 459 20.00 -2.81 -15.13
N TYR A 460 20.51 -3.54 -16.13
CA TYR A 460 21.91 -3.96 -16.15
C TYR A 460 22.88 -2.77 -16.21
N MET A 461 22.57 -1.77 -17.04
CA MET A 461 23.42 -0.59 -17.24
C MET A 461 23.40 0.39 -16.06
N ASN A 462 22.31 0.41 -15.28
CA ASN A 462 22.17 1.29 -14.14
C ASN A 462 23.26 1.01 -13.06
N GLN A 463 23.85 2.03 -12.44
CA GLN A 463 24.91 1.82 -11.43
C GLN A 463 24.45 1.89 -9.98
N SER A 464 23.23 2.39 -9.73
CA SER A 464 22.70 2.65 -8.39
C SER A 464 22.00 1.46 -7.74
N VAL A 465 21.40 0.57 -8.53
CA VAL A 465 20.70 -0.62 -8.01
C VAL A 465 21.72 -1.63 -7.45
N THR A 466 21.77 -1.74 -6.12
CA THR A 466 22.61 -2.70 -5.40
C THR A 466 21.83 -3.88 -4.82
N GLU A 467 20.50 -3.79 -4.76
CA GLU A 467 19.64 -4.86 -4.28
C GLU A 467 18.54 -5.15 -5.30
N PHE A 468 18.42 -6.40 -5.74
CA PHE A 468 17.38 -6.83 -6.66
C PHE A 468 16.57 -7.99 -6.10
N SER A 469 15.25 -7.94 -6.25
CA SER A 469 14.33 -9.00 -5.82
C SER A 469 13.33 -9.35 -6.91
N TYR A 470 13.26 -10.61 -7.32
CA TYR A 470 12.17 -11.13 -8.14
C TYR A 470 11.11 -11.83 -7.27
N GLN A 471 9.83 -11.56 -7.51
CA GLN A 471 8.72 -12.19 -6.80
C GLN A 471 7.58 -12.59 -7.75
N SER A 472 7.21 -13.87 -7.74
CA SER A 472 5.99 -14.35 -8.39
C SER A 472 4.78 -14.29 -7.43
N SER A 473 3.62 -13.87 -7.96
CA SER A 473 2.37 -13.87 -7.19
C SER A 473 1.90 -15.27 -6.83
N TYR A 474 1.17 -15.39 -5.73
CA TYR A 474 0.68 -16.67 -5.24
C TYR A 474 -0.32 -17.30 -6.24
N GLY A 475 -0.17 -18.59 -6.54
CA GLY A 475 -1.04 -19.31 -7.49
C GLY A 475 -0.73 -19.08 -8.97
N LEU A 476 0.28 -18.27 -9.31
CA LEU A 476 0.73 -18.08 -10.70
C LEU A 476 1.71 -19.20 -11.10
N VAL A 477 1.25 -20.15 -11.91
CA VAL A 477 2.11 -21.17 -12.53
C VAL A 477 2.83 -20.55 -13.73
N LEU A 478 4.17 -20.58 -13.69
CA LEU A 478 5.03 -20.19 -14.80
C LEU A 478 5.12 -21.35 -15.81
N ASP A 479 4.85 -21.09 -17.09
CA ASP A 479 4.99 -22.11 -18.14
C ASP A 479 6.46 -22.26 -18.59
N PRO A 480 6.83 -23.32 -19.33
CA PRO A 480 8.23 -23.54 -19.73
C PRO A 480 8.85 -22.39 -20.54
N SER A 481 8.08 -21.75 -21.42
CA SER A 481 8.54 -20.60 -22.22
C SER A 481 8.87 -19.38 -21.36
N ASP A 482 8.01 -19.05 -20.39
CA ASP A 482 8.24 -17.99 -19.41
C ASP A 482 9.51 -18.23 -18.60
N MET A 483 9.76 -19.50 -18.28
CA MET A 483 10.90 -19.93 -17.47
C MET A 483 12.20 -19.80 -18.25
N GLU A 484 12.20 -20.10 -19.55
CA GLU A 484 13.34 -19.87 -20.44
C GLU A 484 13.66 -18.38 -20.55
N VAL A 485 12.66 -17.52 -20.78
CA VAL A 485 12.86 -16.06 -20.83
C VAL A 485 13.40 -15.55 -19.49
N LEU A 486 12.81 -15.96 -18.37
CA LEU A 486 13.29 -15.57 -17.05
C LEU A 486 14.73 -16.04 -16.82
N SER A 487 15.06 -17.28 -17.22
CA SER A 487 16.40 -17.84 -17.07
C SER A 487 17.47 -17.04 -17.81
N GLU A 488 17.17 -16.63 -19.06
CA GLU A 488 18.07 -15.79 -19.87
C GLU A 488 18.33 -14.45 -19.18
N LYS A 489 17.30 -13.84 -18.59
CA LYS A 489 17.45 -12.54 -17.90
C LYS A 489 18.16 -12.65 -16.56
N MET A 490 18.04 -13.79 -15.85
CA MET A 490 18.71 -14.00 -14.56
C MET A 490 20.24 -13.97 -14.67
N GLU A 491 20.81 -14.52 -15.74
CA GLU A 491 22.24 -14.46 -15.98
C GLU A 491 22.75 -13.01 -16.07
N LYS A 492 21.99 -12.16 -16.76
CA LYS A 492 22.31 -10.75 -16.90
C LYS A 492 22.25 -10.01 -15.56
N ILE A 493 21.23 -10.29 -14.74
CA ILE A 493 21.08 -9.64 -13.43
C ILE A 493 22.17 -10.08 -12.45
N ILE A 494 22.47 -11.37 -12.38
CA ILE A 494 23.49 -11.90 -11.45
C ILE A 494 24.87 -11.30 -11.75
N ASN A 495 25.17 -11.04 -13.02
CA ASN A 495 26.41 -10.39 -13.46
C ASN A 495 26.34 -8.86 -13.49
N LYS A 496 25.25 -8.25 -13.00
CA LYS A 496 25.09 -6.79 -12.97
C LYS A 496 26.18 -6.13 -12.11
N PRO A 497 26.81 -5.05 -12.58
CA PRO A 497 27.77 -4.27 -11.80
C PRO A 497 27.16 -3.72 -10.50
N ASN A 498 27.94 -3.69 -9.41
CA ASN A 498 27.56 -3.17 -8.09
C ASN A 498 26.40 -3.89 -7.38
N LEU A 499 25.82 -4.95 -7.95
CA LEU A 499 24.80 -5.74 -7.27
C LEU A 499 25.41 -6.39 -6.03
N GLN A 500 24.83 -6.15 -4.86
CA GLN A 500 25.28 -6.67 -3.56
C GLN A 500 24.36 -7.79 -3.04
N THR A 501 23.06 -7.67 -3.30
CA THR A 501 22.03 -8.62 -2.85
C THR A 501 21.13 -9.03 -4.00
N PHE A 502 20.95 -10.35 -4.14
CA PHE A 502 20.00 -10.92 -5.07
C PHE A 502 18.99 -11.80 -4.33
N THR A 503 17.70 -11.56 -4.57
CA THR A 503 16.59 -12.30 -3.97
C THR A 503 15.68 -12.87 -5.06
N ILE A 504 15.26 -14.12 -4.91
CA ILE A 504 14.21 -14.71 -5.76
C ILE A 504 13.16 -15.43 -4.90
N ARG A 505 11.89 -15.11 -5.15
CA ARG A 505 10.73 -15.72 -4.49
C ARG A 505 9.78 -16.31 -5.53
N ILE A 506 9.64 -17.63 -5.50
CA ILE A 506 8.73 -18.35 -6.40
C ILE A 506 7.82 -19.25 -5.55
N ASN A 507 6.54 -19.23 -5.89
CA ASN A 507 5.49 -20.00 -5.22
C ASN A 507 4.93 -21.00 -6.24
N GLY A 508 5.30 -22.28 -6.14
CA GLY A 508 4.79 -23.34 -7.02
C GLY A 508 5.63 -24.63 -6.96
N ASP A 509 4.95 -25.77 -6.95
CA ASP A 509 5.52 -27.09 -6.60
C ASP A 509 6.28 -27.80 -7.73
N ASN A 510 6.26 -27.28 -8.98
CA ASN A 510 6.84 -27.96 -10.16
C ASN A 510 7.84 -27.11 -10.97
N THR A 511 8.23 -25.93 -10.46
CA THR A 511 9.02 -24.94 -11.22
C THR A 511 10.48 -24.77 -10.74
N SER A 512 10.92 -25.53 -9.74
CA SER A 512 12.24 -25.34 -9.11
C SER A 512 13.41 -25.71 -10.03
N HIS A 513 13.33 -26.82 -10.77
CA HIS A 513 14.50 -27.40 -11.44
C HIS A 513 15.12 -26.53 -12.54
N SER A 514 14.33 -26.02 -13.48
CA SER A 514 14.85 -25.21 -14.60
C SER A 514 15.46 -23.89 -14.11
N ILE A 515 14.80 -23.23 -13.15
CA ILE A 515 15.31 -22.00 -12.54
C ILE A 515 16.56 -22.27 -11.73
N VAL A 516 16.60 -23.33 -10.93
CA VAL A 516 17.80 -23.68 -10.14
C VAL A 516 18.98 -23.99 -11.07
N ARG A 517 18.75 -24.70 -12.18
CA ARG A 517 19.81 -24.91 -13.19
C ARG A 517 20.32 -23.62 -13.77
N ALA A 518 19.43 -22.74 -14.20
CA ALA A 518 19.79 -21.43 -14.75
C ALA A 518 20.58 -20.60 -13.75
N LEU A 519 20.06 -20.44 -12.53
CA LEU A 519 20.75 -19.75 -11.43
C LEU A 519 22.13 -20.35 -11.17
N SER A 520 22.23 -21.69 -11.14
CA SER A 520 23.50 -22.38 -10.89
C SER A 520 24.50 -22.16 -12.02
N GLN A 521 24.05 -22.11 -13.28
CA GLN A 521 24.89 -21.78 -14.42
C GLN A 521 25.36 -20.32 -14.37
N SER A 522 24.46 -19.38 -14.07
CA SER A 522 24.82 -17.97 -13.88
C SER A 522 25.81 -17.76 -12.74
N LEU A 523 25.64 -18.46 -11.62
CA LEU A 523 26.57 -18.41 -10.48
C LEU A 523 27.96 -18.96 -10.83
N ARG A 524 28.05 -20.01 -11.67
CA ARG A 524 29.35 -20.51 -12.17
C ARG A 524 30.05 -19.52 -13.10
N SER A 525 29.28 -18.67 -13.80
CA SER A 525 29.81 -17.63 -14.69
C SER A 525 30.20 -16.32 -13.96
N LEU A 526 29.95 -16.23 -12.65
CA LEU A 526 30.10 -15.00 -11.90
C LEU A 526 31.56 -14.49 -11.91
N SER A 527 31.74 -13.22 -12.28
CA SER A 527 33.07 -12.59 -12.29
C SER A 527 33.74 -12.62 -10.91
N PRO A 528 35.06 -12.86 -10.83
CA PRO A 528 35.83 -12.70 -9.60
C PRO A 528 35.86 -11.28 -9.02
N THR A 529 35.36 -10.28 -9.74
CA THR A 529 35.27 -8.89 -9.27
C THR A 529 33.85 -8.48 -8.90
N SER A 530 32.92 -9.45 -8.83
CA SER A 530 31.52 -9.19 -8.49
C SER A 530 31.37 -8.64 -7.06
N SER A 531 30.50 -7.64 -6.90
CA SER A 531 30.11 -7.09 -5.60
C SER A 531 29.05 -7.94 -4.89
N LEU A 532 28.54 -8.98 -5.55
CA LEU A 532 27.45 -9.81 -5.05
C LEU A 532 27.96 -10.62 -3.86
N SER A 533 27.36 -10.38 -2.69
CA SER A 533 27.76 -11.00 -1.42
C SER A 533 26.63 -11.76 -0.73
N THR A 534 25.37 -11.41 -1.06
CA THR A 534 24.18 -11.94 -0.40
C THR A 534 23.22 -12.57 -1.41
N LEU A 535 22.87 -13.84 -1.16
CA LEU A 535 21.87 -14.59 -1.93
C LEU A 535 20.70 -15.00 -1.03
N ILE A 536 19.48 -14.74 -1.50
CA ILE A 536 18.25 -15.06 -0.78
C ILE A 536 17.32 -15.85 -1.68
N PHE A 537 17.10 -17.12 -1.37
CA PHE A 537 16.28 -18.04 -2.14
C PHE A 537 15.05 -18.48 -1.34
N HIS A 538 13.88 -18.07 -1.83
CA HIS A 538 12.58 -18.52 -1.37
C HIS A 538 11.91 -19.36 -2.45
N ILE A 539 12.52 -20.50 -2.75
CA ILE A 539 12.11 -21.47 -3.76
C ILE A 539 12.13 -22.85 -3.12
N ASP A 540 11.27 -23.75 -3.59
CA ASP A 540 11.29 -25.14 -3.12
C ASP A 540 12.56 -25.84 -3.63
N LEU A 541 13.34 -26.42 -2.73
CA LEU A 541 14.63 -27.06 -3.05
C LEU A 541 14.64 -28.49 -2.50
N GLU A 542 14.58 -29.47 -3.39
CA GLU A 542 14.83 -30.87 -3.03
C GLU A 542 16.35 -31.13 -2.97
N SER A 543 16.72 -32.36 -2.61
CA SER A 543 18.13 -32.75 -2.44
C SER A 543 18.98 -32.52 -3.69
N ARG A 544 18.41 -32.75 -4.88
CA ARG A 544 19.13 -32.64 -6.16
C ARG A 544 19.35 -31.17 -6.56
N GLU A 545 18.32 -30.34 -6.46
CA GLU A 545 18.42 -28.90 -6.73
C GLU A 545 19.40 -28.24 -5.77
N LEU A 546 19.32 -28.57 -4.47
CA LEU A 546 20.24 -28.03 -3.47
C LEU A 546 21.68 -28.45 -3.73
N ASP A 547 21.93 -29.70 -4.16
CA ASP A 547 23.27 -30.16 -4.53
C ASP A 547 23.83 -29.39 -5.74
N ILE A 548 23.05 -29.23 -6.81
CA ILE A 548 23.46 -28.47 -8.00
C ILE A 548 23.82 -27.03 -7.63
N LEU A 549 23.00 -26.40 -6.78
CA LEU A 549 23.22 -25.04 -6.30
C LEU A 549 24.49 -24.95 -5.43
N CYS A 550 24.69 -25.89 -4.49
CA CYS A 550 25.87 -25.93 -3.63
C CYS A 550 27.17 -26.13 -4.44
N GLN A 551 27.14 -26.98 -5.47
CA GLN A 551 28.26 -27.13 -6.39
C GLN A 551 28.60 -25.83 -7.11
N ALA A 552 27.60 -25.03 -7.51
CA ALA A 552 27.85 -23.71 -8.11
C ALA A 552 28.43 -22.73 -7.09
N LEU A 553 27.92 -22.71 -5.86
CA LEU A 553 28.41 -21.82 -4.79
C LEU A 553 29.88 -22.04 -4.43
N ASN A 554 30.42 -23.25 -4.63
CA ASN A 554 31.84 -23.53 -4.43
C ASN A 554 32.76 -22.68 -5.33
N PHE A 555 32.27 -22.21 -6.47
CA PHE A 555 33.02 -21.30 -7.36
C PHE A 555 32.87 -19.82 -6.97
N CYS A 556 31.92 -19.49 -6.10
CA CYS A 556 31.56 -18.12 -5.75
C CYS A 556 32.27 -17.65 -4.48
N CYS A 557 33.53 -17.23 -4.59
CA CYS A 557 34.33 -16.82 -3.43
C CYS A 557 33.96 -15.44 -2.81
N HIS A 558 32.97 -14.75 -3.37
CA HIS A 558 32.47 -13.43 -2.89
C HIS A 558 31.22 -13.55 -2.01
N ILE A 559 30.53 -14.70 -2.07
CA ILE A 559 29.27 -14.90 -1.38
C ILE A 559 29.55 -15.21 0.10
N THR A 560 29.17 -14.28 0.96
CA THR A 560 29.36 -14.38 2.42
C THR A 560 28.06 -14.60 3.17
N LYS A 561 26.91 -14.33 2.54
CA LYS A 561 25.58 -14.50 3.16
C LYS A 561 24.65 -15.31 2.28
N LEU A 562 24.03 -16.33 2.86
CA LEU A 562 23.09 -17.22 2.19
C LEU A 562 21.83 -17.39 3.03
N HIS A 563 20.68 -17.14 2.44
CA HIS A 563 19.37 -17.46 3.01
C HIS A 563 18.64 -18.44 2.10
N LEU A 564 18.35 -19.62 2.63
CA LEU A 564 17.49 -20.62 2.01
C LEU A 564 16.21 -20.79 2.82
N SER A 565 15.07 -20.92 2.15
CA SER A 565 13.81 -21.26 2.78
C SER A 565 13.00 -22.22 1.93
N LYS A 566 12.03 -22.91 2.53
CA LYS A 566 11.26 -23.97 1.86
C LYS A 566 12.15 -25.14 1.42
N LEU A 567 13.07 -25.56 2.29
CA LEU A 567 13.89 -26.74 2.02
C LEU A 567 13.04 -28.01 2.18
N SER A 568 12.90 -28.76 1.09
CA SER A 568 12.26 -30.08 1.02
C SER A 568 13.29 -31.19 0.77
N CYS A 569 14.56 -30.95 1.15
CA CYS A 569 15.67 -31.87 0.94
C CYS A 569 15.87 -32.87 2.08
N GLY A 570 16.30 -34.08 1.71
CA GLY A 570 16.77 -35.12 2.63
C GLY A 570 18.25 -34.93 3.03
N PRO A 571 18.85 -35.92 3.72
CA PRO A 571 20.22 -35.83 4.25
C PRO A 571 21.29 -35.45 3.23
N ALA A 572 21.19 -35.96 1.99
CA ALA A 572 22.14 -35.66 0.92
C ALA A 572 22.24 -34.16 0.58
N GLY A 573 21.10 -33.43 0.60
CA GLY A 573 21.09 -31.99 0.35
C GLY A 573 21.81 -31.20 1.44
N TYR A 574 21.58 -31.56 2.70
CA TYR A 574 22.28 -30.94 3.84
C TYR A 574 23.77 -31.30 3.89
N GLU A 575 24.13 -32.50 3.43
CA GLU A 575 25.54 -32.87 3.28
C GLU A 575 26.24 -31.95 2.26
N SER A 576 25.63 -31.70 1.11
CA SER A 576 26.18 -30.76 0.12
C SER A 576 26.26 -29.33 0.66
N LEU A 577 25.24 -28.86 1.39
CA LEU A 577 25.30 -27.56 2.06
C LEU A 577 26.41 -27.50 3.11
N SER A 578 26.66 -28.59 3.85
CA SER A 578 27.72 -28.66 4.84
C SER A 578 29.11 -28.46 4.23
N ARG A 579 29.34 -28.92 2.98
CA ARG A 579 30.61 -28.71 2.27
C ARG A 579 30.84 -27.22 1.97
N VAL A 580 29.79 -26.49 1.60
CA VAL A 580 29.84 -25.04 1.38
C VAL A 580 30.17 -24.30 2.68
N VAL A 581 29.62 -24.75 3.83
CA VAL A 581 29.93 -24.15 5.14
C VAL A 581 31.35 -24.49 5.61
N LYS A 582 31.82 -25.72 5.39
CA LYS A 582 33.17 -26.19 5.80
C LYS A 582 34.30 -25.54 5.01
N TYR A 583 34.12 -25.41 3.70
CA TYR A 583 35.21 -25.05 2.77
C TYR A 583 34.99 -23.71 2.05
N GLY A 584 33.77 -23.16 2.10
CA GLY A 584 33.44 -21.88 1.50
C GLY A 584 33.81 -20.68 2.38
N LYS A 585 33.41 -19.49 1.91
CA LYS A 585 33.65 -18.20 2.58
C LYS A 585 32.40 -17.65 3.28
N LEU A 586 31.46 -18.53 3.63
CA LEU A 586 30.18 -18.14 4.18
C LEU A 586 30.32 -17.67 5.64
N GLU A 587 29.96 -16.43 5.91
CA GLU A 587 29.95 -15.84 7.25
C GLU A 587 28.55 -15.86 7.88
N SER A 588 27.49 -15.90 7.08
CA SER A 588 26.11 -15.90 7.55
C SER A 588 25.25 -16.91 6.79
N LEU A 589 24.57 -17.79 7.53
CA LEU A 589 23.64 -18.77 6.99
C LEU A 589 22.29 -18.65 7.69
N LYS A 590 21.23 -18.51 6.90
CA LYS A 590 19.85 -18.53 7.37
C LYS A 590 19.08 -19.66 6.68
N LEU A 591 18.52 -20.55 7.48
CA LEU A 591 17.60 -21.60 7.04
C LEU A 591 16.24 -21.37 7.72
N SER A 592 15.14 -21.59 6.99
CA SER A 592 13.79 -21.41 7.55
C SER A 592 12.74 -22.22 6.77
N LEU A 593 11.65 -22.65 7.44
CA LEU A 593 10.54 -23.35 6.82
C LEU A 593 10.96 -24.65 6.10
N ASN A 594 11.68 -25.54 6.78
CA ASN A 594 11.99 -26.86 6.22
C ASN A 594 10.70 -27.70 6.30
N LEU A 595 10.21 -28.20 5.17
CA LEU A 595 8.86 -28.76 4.99
C LEU A 595 8.67 -30.17 5.59
N PHE A 596 9.25 -30.47 6.75
CA PHE A 596 9.10 -31.75 7.44
C PHE A 596 7.75 -31.94 8.18
N LYS A 597 6.77 -31.04 8.01
CA LYS A 597 5.67 -30.88 8.97
C LYS A 597 4.36 -31.63 8.68
N THR A 598 4.34 -32.70 7.89
CA THR A 598 3.07 -33.42 7.61
C THR A 598 3.14 -34.94 7.64
N LEU A 599 4.04 -35.53 8.41
CA LEU A 599 3.93 -36.95 8.76
C LEU A 599 3.81 -37.11 10.28
N PRO A 600 2.71 -37.72 10.78
CA PRO A 600 2.66 -38.12 12.17
C PRO A 600 3.77 -39.15 12.40
N ILE A 601 4.57 -38.92 13.43
CA ILE A 601 5.54 -39.92 13.90
C ILE A 601 4.71 -41.05 14.48
N CYS A 602 4.43 -42.08 13.69
CA CYS A 602 4.02 -43.39 14.20
C CYS A 602 5.29 -44.21 14.41
N ASP A 603 5.43 -44.79 15.60
CA ASP A 603 6.61 -45.50 16.13
C ASP A 603 7.02 -46.79 15.39
N ASN A 604 6.67 -46.97 14.12
CA ASN A 604 7.07 -48.16 13.37
C ASN A 604 8.00 -47.80 12.20
N GLU A 605 9.10 -48.53 12.16
CA GLU A 605 10.18 -48.53 11.18
C GLU A 605 9.69 -48.45 9.73
N VAL A 606 9.55 -47.25 9.18
CA VAL A 606 9.48 -47.02 7.73
C VAL A 606 10.24 -45.73 7.40
N ASP A 607 11.14 -45.85 6.42
CA ASP A 607 12.00 -44.80 5.89
C ASP A 607 11.16 -43.85 5.01
N TYR A 608 10.69 -42.74 5.56
CA TYR A 608 9.86 -41.79 4.82
C TYR A 608 10.73 -40.71 4.16
N GLY A 609 10.78 -40.71 2.83
CA GLY A 609 11.53 -39.72 2.04
C GLY A 609 11.24 -39.69 0.54
N SER A 610 10.18 -40.35 0.04
CA SER A 610 9.86 -40.36 -1.40
C SER A 610 8.76 -39.35 -1.79
N PRO A 611 8.88 -38.65 -2.95
CA PRO A 611 7.85 -37.73 -3.48
C PRO A 611 6.50 -38.40 -3.82
N GLU A 612 6.50 -39.71 -4.11
CA GLU A 612 5.28 -40.49 -4.40
C GLU A 612 4.36 -40.61 -3.18
N ASP A 613 4.94 -40.67 -1.98
CA ASP A 613 4.20 -40.80 -0.72
C ASP A 613 3.60 -39.46 -0.25
N LEU A 614 4.28 -38.35 -0.57
CA LEU A 614 3.76 -36.98 -0.39
C LEU A 614 2.54 -36.70 -1.30
N ARG A 615 2.55 -37.19 -2.54
CA ARG A 615 1.43 -37.00 -3.50
C ARG A 615 0.14 -37.69 -3.08
N ARG A 616 0.20 -38.78 -2.33
CA ARG A 616 -0.99 -39.50 -1.83
C ARG A 616 -1.71 -38.78 -0.68
N LEU A 617 -1.05 -37.86 0.00
CA LEU A 617 -1.56 -37.17 1.20
C LEU A 617 -1.97 -35.71 0.97
N LEU A 618 -1.51 -35.09 -0.13
CA LEU A 618 -1.82 -33.70 -0.54
C LEU A 618 -3.33 -33.35 -0.60
N PRO A 619 -4.25 -34.22 -1.06
CA PRO A 619 -5.68 -33.87 -1.10
C PRO A 619 -6.29 -33.59 0.29
N ARG A 620 -5.74 -34.20 1.35
CA ARG A 620 -6.23 -34.01 2.74
C ARG A 620 -5.68 -32.73 3.40
N LEU A 621 -4.57 -32.20 2.89
CA LEU A 621 -3.93 -30.97 3.40
C LEU A 621 -4.50 -29.70 2.73
N ALA A 622 -4.98 -29.81 1.50
CA ALA A 622 -5.69 -28.71 0.82
C ALA A 622 -6.96 -28.28 1.58
N GLU A 623 -7.63 -29.21 2.26
CA GLU A 623 -8.83 -28.96 3.05
C GLU A 623 -8.54 -28.21 4.37
N THR A 624 -7.32 -28.35 4.92
CA THR A 624 -6.85 -27.62 6.11
C THR A 624 -6.21 -26.28 5.74
N ALA A 625 -5.51 -26.19 4.60
CA ALA A 625 -5.00 -24.93 4.07
C ALA A 625 -6.12 -23.97 3.62
N SER A 626 -7.22 -24.50 3.08
CA SER A 626 -8.45 -23.76 2.78
C SER A 626 -9.06 -23.10 4.03
N LYS A 627 -8.95 -23.73 5.20
CA LYS A 627 -9.44 -23.17 6.48
C LYS A 627 -8.49 -22.15 7.10
N VAL A 628 -7.21 -22.13 6.73
CA VAL A 628 -6.23 -21.14 7.19
C VAL A 628 -6.27 -19.87 6.33
N ALA A 629 -6.74 -19.97 5.08
CA ALA A 629 -6.84 -18.83 4.16
C ALA A 629 -8.09 -17.94 4.38
N SER A 630 -8.99 -18.27 5.31
CA SER A 630 -10.26 -17.55 5.52
C SER A 630 -10.56 -17.16 6.97
N PHE A 631 -9.58 -16.67 7.73
CA PHE A 631 -9.85 -16.03 9.03
C PHE A 631 -9.38 -14.57 9.03
N THR A 632 -10.30 -13.71 8.59
CA THR A 632 -10.44 -12.32 9.01
C THR A 632 -11.67 -12.24 9.92
N ASP A 633 -11.51 -12.52 11.21
CA ASP A 633 -12.13 -11.77 12.34
C ASP A 633 -11.84 -12.44 13.71
N PRO A 634 -11.85 -11.68 14.82
CA PRO A 634 -11.56 -12.16 16.16
C PRO A 634 -12.83 -12.22 17.04
N GLU A 635 -13.61 -13.29 16.96
CA GLU A 635 -14.52 -13.69 18.04
C GLU A 635 -14.57 -15.22 18.12
N ALA A 636 -13.88 -15.78 19.11
CA ALA A 636 -14.12 -17.14 19.60
C ALA A 636 -13.69 -17.25 21.07
N SER A 637 -14.17 -16.33 21.91
CA SER A 637 -14.51 -16.68 23.28
C SER A 637 -15.90 -17.31 23.23
N LEU A 638 -15.97 -18.63 23.05
CA LEU A 638 -17.12 -19.51 23.35
C LEU A 638 -16.84 -20.89 22.71
N TYR A 639 -15.99 -21.69 23.37
CA TYR A 639 -16.05 -23.16 23.43
C TYR A 639 -15.10 -23.59 24.57
N GLU A 640 -15.33 -23.04 25.76
CA GLU A 640 -15.17 -23.84 26.98
C GLU A 640 -16.39 -24.74 27.08
N GLN A 641 -16.19 -25.98 27.54
CA GLN A 641 -17.14 -27.09 27.68
C GLN A 641 -17.06 -28.15 26.57
N ASN A 642 -16.04 -29.02 26.73
CA ASN A 642 -16.24 -30.47 26.80
C ASN A 642 -14.97 -31.10 27.38
N THR A 643 -14.77 -30.86 28.68
CA THR A 643 -13.96 -31.70 29.55
C THR A 643 -14.73 -33.00 29.80
N HIS A 644 -14.38 -34.07 29.10
CA HIS A 644 -14.54 -35.43 29.64
C HIS A 644 -13.37 -36.31 29.22
N THR A 645 -12.54 -36.58 30.24
CA THR A 645 -11.88 -37.87 30.51
C THR A 645 -10.99 -38.47 29.42
N VAL A 646 -9.70 -38.14 29.46
CA VAL A 646 -8.66 -39.18 29.34
C VAL A 646 -7.95 -39.26 30.67
N THR A 647 -8.37 -40.29 31.41
CA THR A 647 -7.78 -40.82 32.62
C THR A 647 -6.26 -41.02 32.47
N SER A 648 -5.53 -40.38 33.38
CA SER A 648 -4.34 -40.91 34.07
C SER A 648 -3.81 -42.25 33.56
N ILE A 649 -2.64 -42.22 32.90
CA ILE A 649 -1.71 -43.35 32.90
C ILE A 649 -0.53 -42.93 33.77
N SER A 650 -0.65 -43.32 35.05
CA SER A 650 0.36 -43.44 36.09
C SER A 650 1.74 -42.81 35.83
N GLU A 651 1.91 -41.56 36.26
CA GLU A 651 3.17 -41.15 36.87
C GLU A 651 3.34 -41.98 38.15
N LYS A 652 4.28 -42.95 38.10
CA LYS A 652 4.79 -43.56 39.32
C LYS A 652 5.37 -42.44 40.17
N GLN A 653 4.80 -42.29 41.36
CA GLN A 653 5.28 -41.45 42.44
C GLN A 653 6.81 -41.48 42.53
N VAL A 654 7.44 -40.35 42.21
CA VAL A 654 8.70 -39.95 42.84
C VAL A 654 8.40 -38.65 43.56
N SER A 655 7.92 -38.77 44.80
CA SER A 655 8.03 -37.69 45.77
C SER A 655 9.52 -37.47 46.04
N CYS A 656 10.14 -36.51 45.36
CA CYS A 656 11.51 -36.12 45.67
C CYS A 656 11.52 -34.79 46.41
N GLY A 657 12.03 -34.85 47.64
CA GLY A 657 12.19 -33.72 48.54
C GLY A 657 12.95 -32.56 47.89
N SER A 658 12.38 -31.37 48.01
CA SER A 658 12.74 -30.12 47.34
C SER A 658 14.04 -29.47 47.82
N ALA A 659 15.05 -30.23 48.25
CA ALA A 659 16.32 -29.66 48.74
C ALA A 659 17.59 -30.46 48.40
N MET A 660 17.52 -31.71 47.94
CA MET A 660 18.73 -32.56 47.76
C MET A 660 19.28 -32.67 46.32
N PHE A 661 18.65 -32.11 45.28
CA PHE A 661 19.05 -32.37 43.88
C PHE A 661 19.69 -31.20 43.12
N LEU A 662 19.78 -30.00 43.69
CA LEU A 662 20.45 -28.86 43.03
C LEU A 662 21.98 -29.05 42.88
N GLU A 663 22.59 -29.87 43.73
CA GLU A 663 24.00 -30.25 43.63
C GLU A 663 24.28 -31.25 42.48
N GLN A 664 23.26 -31.98 41.98
CA GLN A 664 23.41 -33.04 40.97
C GLN A 664 22.95 -32.69 39.55
N VAL A 665 22.69 -31.43 39.20
CA VAL A 665 22.71 -31.04 37.77
C VAL A 665 24.18 -31.11 37.33
N GLU A 666 24.61 -32.28 36.86
CA GLU A 666 25.91 -32.43 36.20
C GLU A 666 25.95 -31.45 35.03
N LEU A 667 26.99 -30.60 35.00
CA LEU A 667 27.28 -29.72 33.88
C LEU A 667 27.88 -30.56 32.75
N THR A 668 27.13 -31.53 32.24
CA THR A 668 27.54 -32.30 31.07
C THR A 668 27.35 -31.41 29.84
N THR A 669 28.43 -31.20 29.08
CA THR A 669 28.31 -30.59 27.76
C THR A 669 27.46 -31.50 26.85
N PRO A 670 26.62 -30.93 25.97
CA PRO A 670 25.86 -31.75 25.03
C PRO A 670 26.81 -32.58 24.18
N ALA A 671 26.51 -33.87 23.99
CA ALA A 671 27.28 -34.77 23.14
C ALA A 671 26.38 -35.35 22.06
N CYS A 672 26.77 -35.20 20.80
CA CYS A 672 26.09 -35.79 19.66
C CYS A 672 26.38 -37.30 19.59
N SER A 673 25.35 -38.08 19.24
CA SER A 673 25.48 -39.51 18.94
C SER A 673 25.22 -39.75 17.45
N PRO A 674 26.25 -40.00 16.63
CA PRO A 674 26.13 -40.07 15.16
C PRO A 674 25.18 -41.15 14.65
N SER A 675 24.93 -42.21 15.43
CA SER A 675 24.18 -43.40 15.00
C SER A 675 22.66 -43.24 14.92
N HIS A 676 22.07 -42.11 15.36
CA HIS A 676 20.60 -41.98 15.55
C HIS A 676 19.98 -40.74 14.88
N HIS A 677 20.69 -40.05 13.99
CA HIS A 677 20.15 -38.86 13.30
C HIS A 677 19.34 -39.25 12.06
N LYS A 678 18.01 -39.06 12.11
CA LYS A 678 17.12 -39.17 10.93
C LYS A 678 17.04 -37.87 10.10
N SER A 679 17.53 -36.75 10.64
CA SER A 679 17.52 -35.44 9.98
C SER A 679 18.86 -35.18 9.26
N GLY A 680 18.83 -34.39 8.18
CA GLY A 680 20.06 -33.94 7.51
C GLY A 680 20.88 -32.90 8.29
N PHE A 681 20.34 -32.33 9.37
CA PHE A 681 21.01 -31.25 10.11
C PHE A 681 22.31 -31.68 10.76
N HIS A 682 22.50 -32.96 11.10
CA HIS A 682 23.76 -33.44 11.66
C HIS A 682 24.97 -33.09 10.78
N TYR A 683 24.87 -33.24 9.45
CA TYR A 683 25.94 -32.88 8.52
C TYR A 683 26.27 -31.38 8.58
N LEU A 684 25.23 -30.54 8.62
CA LEU A 684 25.38 -29.09 8.72
C LEU A 684 25.98 -28.69 10.08
N LEU A 685 25.46 -29.20 11.18
CA LEU A 685 25.87 -28.79 12.53
C LEU A 685 27.28 -29.31 12.88
N SER A 686 27.65 -30.50 12.41
CA SER A 686 29.02 -31.01 12.52
C SER A 686 30.04 -30.18 11.72
N SER A 687 29.61 -29.33 10.78
CA SER A 687 30.53 -28.38 10.13
C SER A 687 31.00 -27.27 11.07
N LEU A 688 30.21 -26.90 12.08
CA LEU A 688 30.53 -25.82 13.01
C LEU A 688 31.75 -26.11 13.88
N THR A 689 32.08 -27.40 14.06
CA THR A 689 33.20 -27.86 14.88
C THR A 689 34.53 -27.87 14.13
N THR A 690 34.50 -27.67 12.81
CA THR A 690 35.70 -27.66 11.97
C THR A 690 36.43 -26.33 12.07
N SER A 691 37.77 -26.37 12.13
CA SER A 691 38.61 -25.17 12.20
C SER A 691 38.58 -24.31 10.93
N THR A 692 38.10 -24.87 9.81
CA THR A 692 37.97 -24.18 8.52
C THR A 692 36.65 -23.42 8.39
N CYS A 693 35.69 -23.63 9.28
CA CYS A 693 34.41 -22.94 9.26
C CYS A 693 34.59 -21.45 9.59
N LEU A 694 34.06 -20.57 8.72
CA LEU A 694 34.10 -19.11 8.87
C LEU A 694 32.75 -18.52 9.30
N LEU A 695 31.78 -19.37 9.61
CA LEU A 695 30.41 -18.95 9.90
C LEU A 695 30.36 -18.18 11.23
N LYS A 696 29.98 -16.90 11.17
CA LYS A 696 29.80 -15.99 12.32
C LYS A 696 28.34 -15.92 12.77
N HIS A 697 27.40 -16.12 11.86
CA HIS A 697 25.97 -15.99 12.12
C HIS A 697 25.19 -17.20 11.60
N LEU A 698 24.45 -17.86 12.48
CA LEU A 698 23.56 -18.97 12.13
C LEU A 698 22.14 -18.67 12.58
N ASP A 699 21.19 -18.67 11.64
CA ASP A 699 19.76 -18.49 11.90
C ASP A 699 19.01 -19.73 11.41
N LEU A 700 18.43 -20.47 12.35
CA LEU A 700 17.58 -21.65 12.10
C LEU A 700 16.13 -21.40 12.57
N SER A 701 15.70 -20.14 12.56
CA SER A 701 14.36 -19.75 12.99
C SER A 701 13.28 -20.42 12.15
N ASN A 702 12.25 -20.94 12.82
CA ASN A 702 11.16 -21.67 12.18
C ASN A 702 11.61 -22.90 11.38
N CYS A 703 12.79 -23.45 11.66
CA CYS A 703 13.15 -24.80 11.23
C CYS A 703 12.51 -25.83 12.18
N TYR A 704 12.13 -26.99 11.63
CA TYR A 704 11.81 -28.15 12.46
C TYR A 704 13.11 -28.86 12.84
N LEU A 705 13.49 -28.76 14.11
CA LEU A 705 14.71 -29.37 14.67
C LEU A 705 14.30 -30.47 15.64
N THR A 706 14.86 -31.66 15.48
CA THR A 706 14.65 -32.75 16.44
C THR A 706 15.47 -32.50 17.72
N LYS A 707 15.13 -33.21 18.81
CA LYS A 707 15.93 -33.16 20.05
C LYS A 707 17.41 -33.51 19.80
N MET A 708 17.67 -34.46 18.89
CA MET A 708 19.02 -34.86 18.52
C MET A 708 19.76 -33.74 17.77
N ASP A 709 19.08 -33.02 16.88
CA ASP A 709 19.67 -31.88 16.16
C ASP A 709 20.06 -30.75 17.13
N LEU A 710 19.21 -30.50 18.13
CA LEU A 710 19.49 -29.50 19.16
C LEU A 710 20.65 -29.90 20.07
N ASN A 711 20.81 -31.19 20.39
CA ASN A 711 22.01 -31.70 21.07
C ASN A 711 23.27 -31.50 20.22
N CYS A 712 23.21 -31.80 18.93
CA CYS A 712 24.32 -31.60 18.00
C CYS A 712 24.68 -30.11 17.86
N LEU A 713 23.70 -29.23 17.81
CA LEU A 713 23.92 -27.78 17.83
C LEU A 713 24.53 -27.32 19.16
N GLY A 714 24.06 -27.86 20.29
CA GLY A 714 24.62 -27.62 21.61
C GLY A 714 26.11 -27.95 21.69
N GLU A 715 26.53 -29.11 21.18
CA GLU A 715 27.94 -29.50 21.06
C GLU A 715 28.70 -28.57 20.10
N GLY A 716 28.08 -28.25 18.96
CA GLY A 716 28.62 -27.32 17.97
C GLY A 716 28.93 -25.93 18.57
N ILE A 717 28.08 -25.41 19.45
CA ILE A 717 28.27 -24.13 20.16
C ILE A 717 29.48 -24.16 21.10
N VAL A 718 29.77 -25.32 21.71
CA VAL A 718 30.94 -25.49 22.58
C VAL A 718 32.23 -25.53 21.77
N LEU A 719 32.22 -26.27 20.65
CA LEU A 719 33.42 -26.57 19.86
C LEU A 719 33.74 -25.53 18.78
N THR A 720 32.78 -24.71 18.38
CA THR A 720 32.97 -23.71 17.32
C THR A 720 34.03 -22.67 17.66
N VAL A 721 34.76 -22.24 16.64
CA VAL A 721 35.82 -21.22 16.74
C VAL A 721 35.44 -19.87 16.09
N SER A 722 34.32 -19.81 15.39
CA SER A 722 33.93 -18.65 14.57
C SER A 722 32.54 -18.09 14.89
N LEU A 723 31.61 -18.91 15.42
CA LEU A 723 30.21 -18.51 15.56
C LEU A 723 30.05 -17.45 16.66
N GLU A 724 29.54 -16.27 16.30
CA GLU A 724 29.33 -15.14 17.23
C GLU A 724 27.86 -14.94 17.58
N LYS A 725 26.95 -15.25 16.63
CA LYS A 725 25.51 -15.05 16.77
C LYS A 725 24.71 -16.29 16.40
N LEU A 726 23.74 -16.64 17.24
CA LEU A 726 22.80 -17.73 17.03
C LEU A 726 21.35 -17.25 17.16
N THR A 727 20.52 -17.56 16.17
CA THR A 727 19.08 -17.24 16.17
C THR A 727 18.25 -18.52 16.03
N LEU A 728 17.41 -18.81 17.02
CA LEU A 728 16.51 -19.96 17.10
C LEU A 728 15.09 -19.54 17.52
N VAL A 729 14.44 -18.71 16.70
CA VAL A 729 13.07 -18.27 16.98
C VAL A 729 12.06 -19.39 16.71
N GLY A 730 11.11 -19.55 17.63
CA GLY A 730 9.94 -20.42 17.44
C GLY A 730 10.06 -21.85 17.97
N LEU A 731 11.04 -22.14 18.84
CA LEU A 731 11.12 -23.41 19.59
C LEU A 731 9.86 -23.64 20.45
N GLU A 732 9.48 -24.90 20.68
CA GLU A 732 8.17 -25.25 21.21
C GLU A 732 8.17 -25.56 22.72
N SER A 733 9.30 -25.94 23.31
CA SER A 733 9.40 -26.29 24.74
C SER A 733 10.77 -25.96 25.35
N PHE A 734 10.86 -25.92 26.68
CA PHE A 734 12.12 -25.69 27.40
C PHE A 734 13.15 -26.82 27.19
N ASP A 735 12.70 -28.06 27.03
CA ASP A 735 13.56 -29.21 26.73
C ASP A 735 14.35 -29.04 25.43
N GLN A 736 13.77 -28.36 24.43
CA GLN A 736 14.44 -28.04 23.18
C GLN A 736 15.53 -26.96 23.35
N VAL A 737 15.38 -26.08 24.33
CA VAL A 737 16.31 -25.00 24.61
C VAL A 737 17.47 -25.47 25.50
N THR A 738 17.23 -26.47 26.35
CA THR A 738 18.21 -26.97 27.33
C THR A 738 19.60 -27.29 26.74
N PRO A 739 19.73 -28.02 25.62
CA PRO A 739 21.05 -28.31 25.03
C PRO A 739 21.79 -27.05 24.57
N ILE A 740 21.06 -26.03 24.14
CA ILE A 740 21.63 -24.75 23.71
C ILE A 740 22.17 -24.00 24.91
N LEU A 741 21.43 -23.93 26.02
CA LEU A 741 21.87 -23.31 27.27
C LEU A 741 23.10 -24.01 27.85
N GLN A 742 23.12 -25.34 27.82
CA GLN A 742 24.28 -26.14 28.20
C GLN A 742 25.50 -25.80 27.33
N GLY A 743 25.33 -25.71 26.01
CA GLY A 743 26.42 -25.32 25.12
C GLY A 743 26.97 -23.91 25.41
N LEU A 744 26.09 -22.95 25.69
CA LEU A 744 26.46 -21.57 26.04
C LEU A 744 27.24 -21.45 27.36
N SER A 745 27.15 -22.45 28.23
CA SER A 745 27.93 -22.48 29.48
C SER A 745 29.43 -22.63 29.27
N ALA A 746 29.84 -23.23 28.14
CA ALA A 746 31.23 -23.56 27.81
C ALA A 746 31.70 -22.97 26.47
N THR A 747 30.86 -22.18 25.80
CA THR A 747 31.22 -21.54 24.52
C THR A 747 32.41 -20.58 24.67
N LYS A 748 33.17 -20.42 23.57
CA LYS A 748 34.32 -19.52 23.47
C LYS A 748 34.08 -18.30 22.59
N THR A 749 32.93 -18.22 21.90
CA THR A 749 32.72 -17.27 20.80
C THR A 749 31.31 -16.70 20.74
N VAL A 750 30.27 -17.50 21.04
CA VAL A 750 28.88 -17.08 20.88
C VAL A 750 28.50 -16.03 21.93
N SER A 751 28.16 -14.82 21.48
CA SER A 751 27.89 -13.66 22.34
C SER A 751 26.50 -13.05 22.18
N ASP A 752 25.82 -13.31 21.06
CA ASP A 752 24.47 -12.82 20.75
C ASP A 752 23.53 -14.00 20.44
N VAL A 753 22.52 -14.20 21.29
CA VAL A 753 21.61 -15.35 21.19
C VAL A 753 20.15 -14.90 21.24
N ASP A 754 19.37 -15.37 20.27
CA ASP A 754 17.92 -15.18 20.22
C ASP A 754 17.17 -16.51 20.31
N LEU A 755 16.40 -16.68 21.38
CA LEU A 755 15.57 -17.85 21.69
C LEU A 755 14.10 -17.46 21.81
N SER A 756 13.68 -16.37 21.16
CA SER A 756 12.32 -15.86 21.28
C SER A 756 11.28 -16.88 20.83
N SER A 757 10.26 -17.08 21.66
CA SER A 757 9.12 -17.96 21.37
C SER A 757 7.99 -17.72 22.37
N LYS A 758 6.76 -17.68 21.87
CA LYS A 758 5.54 -17.61 22.69
C LYS A 758 5.13 -18.95 23.31
N LYS A 759 5.76 -20.04 22.87
CA LYS A 759 5.41 -21.42 23.28
C LYS A 759 6.23 -21.93 24.46
N ILE A 760 7.39 -21.31 24.74
CA ILE A 760 8.26 -21.74 25.83
C ILE A 760 7.64 -21.34 27.17
N SER A 761 7.51 -22.32 28.06
CA SER A 761 7.15 -22.16 29.47
C SER A 761 8.35 -22.52 30.34
N ILE A 762 8.63 -21.74 31.37
CA ILE A 762 9.73 -21.96 32.32
C ILE A 762 9.21 -21.99 33.76
N ASP A 763 9.60 -22.99 34.55
CA ASP A 763 9.29 -23.08 35.99
C ASP A 763 10.51 -22.71 36.85
N ASP A 764 10.38 -22.78 38.19
CA ASP A 764 11.49 -22.49 39.11
C ASP A 764 12.73 -23.35 38.84
N TRP A 765 12.53 -24.65 38.56
CA TRP A 765 13.63 -25.58 38.34
C TRP A 765 14.37 -25.27 37.04
N SER A 766 13.64 -25.09 35.94
CA SER A 766 14.18 -24.73 34.63
C SER A 766 14.86 -23.36 34.65
N LEU A 767 14.36 -22.39 35.40
CA LEU A 767 15.01 -21.09 35.57
C LEU A 767 16.31 -21.21 36.37
N GLN A 768 16.32 -21.97 37.46
CA GLN A 768 17.55 -22.24 38.22
C GLN A 768 18.59 -23.00 37.38
N ALA A 769 18.16 -23.97 36.56
CA ALA A 769 19.02 -24.67 35.61
C ALA A 769 19.61 -23.69 34.57
N THR A 770 18.76 -22.85 33.96
CA THR A 770 19.18 -21.79 33.01
C THR A 770 20.24 -20.90 33.62
N ILE A 771 20.00 -20.42 34.85
CA ILE A 771 20.95 -19.60 35.59
C ILE A 771 22.26 -20.36 35.84
N LYS A 772 22.19 -21.61 36.28
CA LYS A 772 23.37 -22.45 36.54
C LYS A 772 24.22 -22.61 35.28
N TYR A 773 23.60 -22.86 34.12
CA TYR A 773 24.31 -22.95 32.84
C TYR A 773 24.94 -21.62 32.43
N LEU A 774 24.17 -20.53 32.48
CA LEU A 774 24.65 -19.24 32.01
C LEU A 774 25.65 -18.58 32.96
N LYS A 775 25.64 -18.91 34.26
CA LYS A 775 26.52 -18.30 35.28
C LYS A 775 28.01 -18.45 34.96
N ASN A 776 28.39 -19.48 34.22
CA ASN A 776 29.78 -19.71 33.81
C ASN A 776 30.15 -19.01 32.50
N SER A 777 29.18 -18.49 31.75
CA SER A 777 29.42 -17.81 30.48
C SER A 777 29.93 -16.38 30.73
N ARG A 778 31.16 -16.10 30.29
CA ARG A 778 31.76 -14.75 30.30
C ARG A 778 31.67 -14.04 28.96
N ILE A 779 31.07 -14.70 27.96
CA ILE A 779 31.10 -14.29 26.55
C ILE A 779 29.73 -13.82 26.10
N LEU A 780 28.66 -14.39 26.65
CA LEU A 780 27.30 -13.99 26.36
C LEU A 780 27.09 -12.51 26.77
N LYS A 781 26.72 -11.69 25.79
CA LYS A 781 26.46 -10.25 25.94
C LYS A 781 25.01 -9.88 25.67
N LYS A 782 24.35 -10.59 24.74
CA LYS A 782 22.95 -10.33 24.38
C LYS A 782 22.14 -11.62 24.43
N LEU A 783 21.01 -11.56 25.11
CA LEU A 783 20.07 -12.66 25.21
C LEU A 783 18.65 -12.15 24.95
N ASN A 784 17.98 -12.72 23.95
CA ASN A 784 16.58 -12.44 23.66
C ASN A 784 15.72 -13.65 24.01
N LEU A 785 14.82 -13.48 24.98
CA LEU A 785 13.85 -14.48 25.45
C LEU A 785 12.40 -13.98 25.24
N MET A 786 12.19 -13.07 24.29
CA MET A 786 10.88 -12.50 24.01
C MET A 786 9.80 -13.59 23.86
N GLY A 787 8.66 -13.38 24.52
CA GLY A 787 7.48 -14.24 24.48
C GLY A 787 7.46 -15.40 25.47
N TRP A 788 8.53 -15.64 26.24
CA TRP A 788 8.56 -16.74 27.21
C TRP A 788 7.50 -16.55 28.31
N ASN A 789 6.86 -17.65 28.72
CA ASN A 789 5.94 -17.67 29.85
C ASN A 789 6.63 -18.34 31.03
N GLY A 790 6.31 -17.97 32.27
CA GLY A 790 6.83 -18.68 33.43
C GLY A 790 5.92 -18.66 34.64
N ASN A 791 6.04 -19.68 35.47
CA ASN A 791 5.33 -19.82 36.73
C ASN A 791 6.32 -20.19 37.84
N PHE A 792 6.47 -19.29 38.81
CA PHE A 792 7.48 -19.34 39.86
C PHE A 792 6.80 -19.37 41.22
N GLU A 793 6.91 -20.48 41.92
CA GLU A 793 6.38 -20.70 43.26
C GLU A 793 7.38 -20.37 44.37
N ASN A 794 8.68 -20.35 44.06
CA ASN A 794 9.73 -20.26 45.07
C ASN A 794 10.51 -18.95 45.01
N VAL A 795 10.51 -18.22 46.14
CA VAL A 795 11.25 -16.96 46.29
C VAL A 795 12.77 -17.16 46.14
N THR A 796 13.30 -18.35 46.43
CA THR A 796 14.73 -18.66 46.24
C THR A 796 15.19 -18.56 44.78
N THR A 797 14.27 -18.74 43.83
CA THR A 797 14.52 -18.55 42.39
C THR A 797 14.85 -17.10 42.06
N LEU A 798 14.22 -16.13 42.74
CA LEU A 798 14.56 -14.70 42.59
C LEU A 798 15.97 -14.38 43.11
N ALA A 799 16.41 -15.04 44.18
CA ALA A 799 17.78 -14.92 44.68
C ALA A 799 18.80 -15.50 43.70
N ALA A 800 18.47 -16.59 43.01
CA ALA A 800 19.31 -17.15 41.95
C ALA A 800 19.44 -16.19 40.76
N VAL A 801 18.34 -15.55 40.33
CA VAL A 801 18.35 -14.53 39.27
C VAL A 801 19.26 -13.36 39.67
N ALA A 802 19.16 -12.89 40.91
CA ALA A 802 20.02 -11.83 41.43
C ALA A 802 21.51 -12.23 41.40
N SER A 803 21.83 -13.45 41.86
CA SER A 803 23.20 -13.99 41.85
C SER A 803 23.79 -14.10 40.43
N TYR A 804 22.95 -14.40 39.42
CA TYR A 804 23.37 -14.46 38.02
C TYR A 804 23.85 -13.09 37.54
N PHE A 805 23.01 -12.06 37.66
CA PHE A 805 23.34 -10.73 37.13
C PHE A 805 24.54 -10.08 37.84
N GLU A 806 24.80 -10.42 39.10
CA GLU A 806 26.00 -9.99 39.82
C GLU A 806 27.31 -10.41 39.13
N ASN A 807 27.32 -11.60 38.52
CA ASN A 807 28.53 -12.22 37.95
C ASN A 807 28.48 -12.37 36.42
N SER A 808 27.37 -12.01 35.79
CA SER A 808 27.19 -12.11 34.33
C SER A 808 27.90 -10.99 33.56
N SER A 809 28.34 -11.29 32.34
CA SER A 809 28.79 -10.31 31.34
C SER A 809 27.65 -9.73 30.48
N LEU A 810 26.39 -10.02 30.83
CA LEU A 810 25.24 -9.70 29.99
C LEU A 810 25.02 -8.19 29.92
N GLU A 811 25.05 -7.63 28.70
CA GLU A 811 24.89 -6.20 28.43
C GLU A 811 23.45 -5.85 27.99
N SER A 812 22.75 -6.80 27.37
CA SER A 812 21.39 -6.64 26.82
C SER A 812 20.51 -7.86 27.10
N LEU A 813 19.31 -7.61 27.62
CA LEU A 813 18.29 -8.63 27.85
C LEU A 813 16.94 -8.16 27.30
N ASP A 814 16.31 -9.01 26.49
CA ASP A 814 14.96 -8.78 25.97
C ASP A 814 13.99 -9.83 26.53
N LEU A 815 13.01 -9.38 27.31
CA LEU A 815 11.91 -10.18 27.87
C LEU A 815 10.55 -9.64 27.40
N SER A 816 10.52 -8.99 26.23
CA SER A 816 9.30 -8.41 25.69
C SER A 816 8.22 -9.47 25.48
N ASN A 817 6.95 -9.14 25.70
CA ASN A 817 5.79 -10.00 25.56
C ASN A 817 5.84 -11.28 26.42
N CYS A 818 6.66 -11.32 27.47
CA CYS A 818 6.69 -12.43 28.42
C CYS A 818 5.55 -12.33 29.44
N LYS A 819 5.12 -13.47 29.96
CA LYS A 819 4.13 -13.55 31.06
C LYS A 819 4.68 -14.37 32.21
N PHE A 820 4.91 -13.74 33.36
CA PHE A 820 5.47 -14.40 34.53
C PHE A 820 4.47 -14.40 35.67
N HIS A 821 4.20 -15.57 36.25
CA HIS A 821 3.42 -15.73 37.47
C HIS A 821 4.39 -15.98 38.63
N VAL A 822 4.31 -15.20 39.72
CA VAL A 822 5.20 -15.32 40.89
C VAL A 822 4.34 -15.49 42.13
N LYS A 823 4.35 -16.66 42.77
CA LYS A 823 3.58 -16.95 43.97
C LYS A 823 4.25 -16.35 45.21
N LEU A 824 3.46 -15.71 46.06
CA LEU A 824 3.93 -15.06 47.28
C LEU A 824 3.77 -16.01 48.47
N GLN A 825 4.86 -16.32 49.17
CA GLN A 825 4.83 -17.15 50.38
C GLN A 825 4.41 -16.33 51.60
N ARG A 826 3.50 -16.89 52.43
CA ARG A 826 3.08 -16.28 53.70
C ARG A 826 4.30 -16.04 54.61
N PRO A 827 4.38 -14.92 55.35
CA PRO A 827 5.33 -14.80 56.43
C PRO A 827 5.01 -15.86 57.50
N GLU A 828 5.99 -16.72 57.81
CA GLU A 828 5.92 -17.60 58.99
C GLU A 828 5.71 -16.71 60.21
N LYS A 829 4.57 -16.85 60.89
CA LYS A 829 4.38 -16.19 62.18
C LYS A 829 5.30 -16.87 63.18
N GLU A 830 6.24 -16.12 63.76
CA GLU A 830 6.91 -16.54 64.99
C GLU A 830 5.85 -16.86 66.04
N ASN A 831 5.99 -18.04 66.66
CA ASN A 831 5.14 -18.53 67.75
C ASN A 831 4.94 -17.46 68.83
N PRO A 832 3.71 -17.00 69.11
CA PRO A 832 3.47 -16.25 70.33
C PRO A 832 3.46 -17.25 71.49
N ARG A 833 4.47 -17.15 72.35
CA ARG A 833 4.45 -17.82 73.66
C ARG A 833 3.17 -17.45 74.39
N ILE A 834 2.49 -18.50 74.85
CA ILE A 834 1.30 -18.48 75.68
C ILE A 834 1.55 -17.59 76.91
N VAL A 835 0.77 -16.52 77.06
CA VAL A 835 0.43 -15.97 78.38
C VAL A 835 -1.07 -15.78 78.41
N SER A 836 -1.69 -16.53 79.31
CA SER A 836 -3.11 -16.55 79.64
C SER A 836 -3.58 -15.23 80.24
N ASN A 837 -4.66 -14.67 79.69
CA ASN A 837 -5.71 -14.04 80.49
C ASN A 837 -7.01 -13.92 79.67
N PRO A 838 -8.12 -14.56 80.08
CA PRO A 838 -9.39 -14.40 79.40
C PRO A 838 -10.19 -13.31 80.12
N GLN A 839 -10.51 -12.19 79.45
CA GLN A 839 -11.77 -11.44 79.60
C GLN A 839 -11.73 -10.22 78.65
N ASN A 840 -12.41 -10.36 77.52
CA ASN A 840 -13.38 -9.41 76.97
C ASN A 840 -13.57 -9.69 75.48
N GLY A 841 -14.82 -9.96 75.12
CA GLY A 841 -15.23 -10.24 73.75
C GLY A 841 -14.91 -9.06 72.84
N ASN A 842 -14.07 -9.32 71.84
CA ASN A 842 -14.12 -8.68 70.55
C ASN A 842 -13.41 -9.59 69.53
N ASN A 843 -14.14 -9.96 68.48
CA ASN A 843 -13.65 -10.75 67.34
C ASN A 843 -12.31 -10.21 66.81
N PRO A 844 -11.24 -11.02 66.65
CA PRO A 844 -10.08 -10.59 65.90
C PRO A 844 -10.37 -10.78 64.40
N LYS A 845 -10.87 -9.73 63.75
CA LYS A 845 -10.70 -9.55 62.31
C LYS A 845 -9.21 -9.28 62.04
N ASN A 846 -8.40 -10.33 61.93
CA ASN A 846 -7.03 -10.25 61.40
C ASN A 846 -6.93 -11.04 60.09
N SER A 847 -7.70 -10.64 59.08
CA SER A 847 -7.26 -10.75 57.70
C SER A 847 -6.28 -9.59 57.48
N ALA A 848 -4.97 -9.87 57.43
CA ALA A 848 -4.04 -8.88 56.91
C ALA A 848 -4.60 -8.39 55.57
N SER A 849 -4.68 -7.08 55.38
CA SER A 849 -5.26 -6.56 54.15
C SER A 849 -4.35 -6.98 52.99
N TYR A 850 -4.92 -7.18 51.81
CA TYR A 850 -4.17 -7.45 50.58
C TYR A 850 -3.00 -6.47 50.35
N THR A 851 -3.17 -5.22 50.83
CA THR A 851 -2.15 -4.17 50.84
C THR A 851 -0.97 -4.51 51.74
N ASP A 852 -1.21 -5.19 52.88
CA ASP A 852 -0.19 -5.60 53.83
C ASP A 852 0.64 -6.78 53.28
N GLU A 853 0.02 -7.74 52.58
CA GLU A 853 0.74 -8.83 51.90
C GLU A 853 1.60 -8.34 50.74
N TYR A 854 1.08 -7.40 49.93
CA TYR A 854 1.85 -6.73 48.88
C TYR A 854 3.03 -5.93 49.45
N ASN A 855 2.81 -5.15 50.51
CA ASN A 855 3.86 -4.34 51.14
C ASN A 855 4.91 -5.21 51.85
N ALA A 856 4.50 -6.29 52.53
CA ALA A 856 5.41 -7.26 53.15
C ALA A 856 6.23 -8.02 52.10
N THR A 857 5.63 -8.35 50.96
CA THR A 857 6.35 -8.97 49.83
C THR A 857 7.33 -7.99 49.21
N CYS A 858 6.92 -6.75 48.97
CA CYS A 858 7.82 -5.69 48.52
C CYS A 858 8.99 -5.54 49.49
N GLN A 859 8.74 -5.56 50.81
CA GLN A 859 9.77 -5.53 51.85
C GLN A 859 10.66 -6.78 51.87
N LYS A 860 10.13 -7.99 51.68
CA LYS A 860 10.93 -9.23 51.60
C LYS A 860 11.81 -9.27 50.36
N VAL A 861 11.27 -8.92 49.19
CA VAL A 861 12.06 -8.73 47.95
C VAL A 861 13.11 -7.66 48.19
N LYS A 862 12.76 -6.58 48.88
CA LYS A 862 13.71 -5.53 49.29
C LYS A 862 14.83 -6.10 50.16
N GLN A 863 14.50 -6.92 51.16
CA GLN A 863 15.44 -7.49 52.13
C GLN A 863 16.36 -8.55 51.49
N ILE A 864 15.84 -9.37 50.57
CA ILE A 864 16.62 -10.36 49.79
C ILE A 864 17.62 -9.64 48.86
N CYS A 865 17.22 -8.51 48.28
CA CYS A 865 18.05 -7.75 47.36
C CYS A 865 18.87 -6.62 48.03
N GLU A 866 18.67 -6.35 49.33
CA GLU A 866 19.41 -5.35 50.13
C GLU A 866 20.83 -5.82 50.50
N SER A 867 21.21 -7.07 50.22
CA SER A 867 22.60 -7.54 50.26
C SER A 867 23.42 -6.93 49.11
N LYS A 868 23.80 -5.66 49.27
CA LYS A 868 24.59 -4.81 48.36
C LYS A 868 25.54 -5.55 47.39
N LYS A 869 25.12 -5.74 46.12
CA LYS A 869 25.99 -5.70 44.92
C LYS A 869 25.23 -5.19 43.70
N ASN A 870 25.73 -4.12 43.08
CA ASN A 870 25.14 -3.49 41.90
C ASN A 870 25.30 -4.37 40.65
N TRP A 871 24.26 -4.52 39.82
CA TRP A 871 24.34 -5.24 38.53
C TRP A 871 25.06 -4.35 37.49
N LYS A 872 26.37 -4.57 37.35
CA LYS A 872 27.27 -3.61 36.69
C LYS A 872 27.16 -3.57 35.17
N TYR A 873 26.87 -4.70 34.51
CA TYR A 873 27.05 -4.84 33.06
C TYR A 873 25.78 -4.59 32.24
N LEU A 874 24.60 -4.90 32.80
CA LEU A 874 23.36 -4.76 32.05
C LEU A 874 23.05 -3.28 31.78
N SER A 875 23.05 -2.92 30.50
CA SER A 875 22.86 -1.56 30.02
C SER A 875 21.57 -1.38 29.23
N ARG A 876 21.01 -2.48 28.69
CA ARG A 876 19.76 -2.50 27.93
C ARG A 876 18.81 -3.55 28.47
N LEU A 877 17.58 -3.14 28.77
CA LEU A 877 16.51 -4.03 29.19
C LEU A 877 15.22 -3.69 28.45
N SER A 878 14.63 -4.69 27.79
CA SER A 878 13.31 -4.57 27.17
C SER A 878 12.29 -5.44 27.90
N LEU A 879 11.22 -4.79 28.39
CA LEU A 879 10.04 -5.40 29.01
C LEU A 879 8.78 -4.93 28.27
N GLU A 880 8.88 -4.74 26.96
CA GLU A 880 7.76 -4.28 26.15
C GLU A 880 6.62 -5.28 26.24
N SER A 881 5.44 -4.85 26.70
CA SER A 881 4.24 -5.69 26.86
C SER A 881 4.43 -6.90 27.77
N THR A 882 5.41 -6.85 28.67
CA THR A 882 5.65 -7.90 29.66
C THR A 882 4.65 -7.78 30.81
N GLU A 883 4.08 -8.92 31.21
CA GLU A 883 3.11 -9.02 32.30
C GLU A 883 3.73 -9.85 33.44
N VAL A 884 3.78 -9.29 34.66
CA VAL A 884 4.21 -10.03 35.86
C VAL A 884 3.04 -10.10 36.83
N PHE A 885 2.51 -11.29 37.07
CA PHE A 885 1.42 -11.56 38.00
C PHE A 885 1.98 -12.03 39.34
N LEU A 886 1.88 -11.22 40.39
CA LEU A 886 2.12 -11.71 41.75
C LEU A 886 0.85 -12.44 42.24
N VAL A 887 0.98 -13.71 42.63
CA VAL A 887 -0.14 -14.54 43.08
C VAL A 887 -0.09 -14.65 44.60
N ALA A 888 -1.06 -14.05 45.29
CA ALA A 888 -1.18 -14.12 46.75
C ALA A 888 -1.64 -15.51 47.22
N SER A 889 -1.59 -15.75 48.53
CA SER A 889 -1.93 -17.04 49.14
C SER A 889 -3.42 -17.41 49.04
N ASP A 890 -4.29 -16.44 48.71
CA ASP A 890 -5.72 -16.59 48.45
C ASP A 890 -6.05 -16.62 46.93
N GLU A 891 -5.07 -16.90 46.08
CA GLU A 891 -5.13 -16.92 44.61
C GLU A 891 -5.44 -15.57 43.93
N LYS A 892 -5.51 -14.46 44.68
CA LYS A 892 -5.61 -13.14 44.06
C LYS A 892 -4.33 -12.79 43.30
N LYS A 893 -4.49 -12.32 42.05
CA LYS A 893 -3.39 -11.97 41.16
C LYS A 893 -3.22 -10.45 41.07
N ILE A 894 -2.04 -9.94 41.40
CA ILE A 894 -1.62 -8.55 41.17
C ILE A 894 -0.84 -8.50 39.86
N LEU A 895 -1.35 -7.80 38.85
CA LEU A 895 -0.62 -7.55 37.62
C LEU A 895 0.31 -6.33 37.78
N ILE A 896 1.62 -6.57 37.69
CA ILE A 896 2.66 -5.55 37.53
C ILE A 896 2.91 -5.40 36.03
N LYS A 897 2.74 -4.18 35.51
CA LYS A 897 3.04 -3.80 34.12
C LYS A 897 3.55 -2.37 34.06
N GLY A 898 4.36 -2.07 33.04
CA GLY A 898 4.85 -0.73 32.69
C GLY A 898 5.14 0.21 33.87
N PRO A 899 4.21 1.11 34.28
CA PRO A 899 4.40 2.11 35.34
C PRO A 899 4.79 1.59 36.72
N ASP A 900 4.42 0.36 37.06
CA ASP A 900 4.75 -0.24 38.36
C ASP A 900 6.10 -0.98 38.34
N MET A 901 6.65 -1.28 37.16
CA MET A 901 7.93 -1.99 36.99
C MET A 901 9.14 -1.28 37.61
N PRO A 902 9.31 0.07 37.54
CA PRO A 902 10.51 0.72 38.06
C PRO A 902 10.83 0.42 39.53
N VAL A 903 9.82 0.17 40.37
CA VAL A 903 10.01 -0.20 41.77
C VAL A 903 10.75 -1.54 41.89
N PHE A 904 10.47 -2.48 41.00
CA PHE A 904 11.10 -3.80 40.93
C PHE A 904 12.43 -3.78 40.18
N LEU A 905 12.71 -2.72 39.43
CA LEU A 905 13.95 -2.53 38.65
C LEU A 905 15.01 -1.68 39.40
N CYS A 906 14.78 -1.33 40.67
CA CYS A 906 15.68 -0.46 41.42
C CYS A 906 17.12 -0.97 41.60
N TYR A 907 17.38 -2.25 41.30
CA TYR A 907 18.69 -2.91 41.42
C TYR A 907 19.58 -2.76 40.17
N PHE A 908 19.02 -2.33 39.04
CA PHE A 908 19.77 -2.12 37.80
C PHE A 908 20.37 -0.71 37.76
N THR A 909 21.56 -0.54 38.34
CA THR A 909 22.14 0.81 38.54
C THR A 909 22.77 1.43 37.29
N ASN A 910 22.97 0.65 36.22
CA ASN A 910 23.72 1.07 35.01
C ASN A 910 22.88 1.05 33.72
N LEU A 911 21.55 0.92 33.80
CA LEU A 911 20.69 0.93 32.62
C LEU A 911 20.81 2.25 31.87
N LYS A 912 21.16 2.14 30.58
CA LYS A 912 21.19 3.22 29.60
C LYS A 912 19.93 3.24 28.75
N GLU A 913 19.37 2.07 28.44
CA GLU A 913 18.15 1.91 27.65
C GLU A 913 17.14 1.03 28.39
N LEU A 914 15.92 1.53 28.54
CA LEU A 914 14.82 0.82 29.19
C LEU A 914 13.56 0.92 28.32
N ASN A 915 13.00 -0.23 27.93
CA ASN A 915 11.74 -0.28 27.20
C ASN A 915 10.61 -0.86 28.05
N LEU A 916 9.60 -0.04 28.32
CA LEU A 916 8.39 -0.35 29.09
C LEU A 916 7.12 -0.08 28.26
N SER A 917 7.24 -0.11 26.92
CA SER A 917 6.12 0.14 26.02
C SER A 917 5.04 -0.95 26.17
N GLY A 918 3.77 -0.60 25.96
CA GLY A 918 2.67 -1.56 25.88
C GLY A 918 2.57 -2.26 24.51
N PHE A 919 1.58 -3.14 24.36
CA PHE A 919 1.38 -3.95 23.13
C PHE A 919 1.36 -3.11 21.86
N LYS A 920 2.24 -3.46 20.91
CA LYS A 920 2.23 -2.91 19.54
C LYS A 920 0.98 -3.38 18.80
N PHE A 921 0.27 -2.42 18.22
CA PHE A 921 -0.84 -2.68 17.31
C PHE A 921 -0.36 -2.50 15.86
N HIS A 922 -0.45 -3.56 15.04
CA HIS A 922 -0.32 -3.44 13.59
C HIS A 922 -1.70 -3.03 13.05
N LYS A 923 -1.85 -1.79 12.57
CA LYS A 923 -3.17 -1.24 12.20
C LYS A 923 -3.64 -1.71 10.82
N THR A 924 -4.91 -2.13 10.78
CA THR A 924 -5.91 -1.80 9.77
C THR A 924 -7.04 -1.01 10.48
N ASP A 925 -7.61 -0.01 9.81
CA ASP A 925 -8.22 1.20 10.40
C ASP A 925 -9.61 1.10 11.09
N ALA A 926 -9.93 0.02 11.78
CA ALA A 926 -11.18 -0.07 12.57
C ALA A 926 -11.00 -0.44 14.06
N LEU A 927 -9.88 -1.09 14.41
CA LEU A 927 -9.69 -1.68 15.75
C LEU A 927 -9.13 -0.72 16.81
N ALA A 928 -8.68 0.47 16.43
CA ALA A 928 -8.00 1.39 17.34
C ALA A 928 -8.89 1.97 18.44
N GLN A 929 -10.18 2.22 18.14
CA GLN A 929 -11.15 2.68 19.14
C GLN A 929 -11.61 1.54 20.08
N VAL A 930 -11.74 0.32 19.55
CA VAL A 930 -12.16 -0.87 20.32
C VAL A 930 -11.05 -1.37 21.26
N LEU A 931 -9.77 -1.13 20.93
CA LEU A 931 -8.62 -1.63 21.71
C LEU A 931 -7.97 -0.59 22.63
N ALA A 932 -8.52 0.62 22.75
CA ALA A 932 -8.05 1.64 23.70
C ALA A 932 -7.99 1.11 25.15
N HIS A 933 -8.89 0.17 25.49
CA HIS A 933 -8.94 -0.51 26.79
C HIS A 933 -7.72 -1.39 27.10
N LYS A 934 -6.92 -1.77 26.08
CA LYS A 934 -5.68 -2.55 26.24
C LYS A 934 -4.42 -1.69 26.45
N MET A 935 -4.50 -0.37 26.25
CA MET A 935 -3.39 0.53 26.56
C MET A 935 -3.13 0.62 28.07
N ILE A 936 -1.91 0.94 28.45
CA ILE A 936 -1.57 1.20 29.85
C ILE A 936 -2.11 2.59 30.21
N SER A 937 -3.20 2.65 30.98
CA SER A 937 -3.78 3.92 31.46
C SER A 937 -3.09 4.42 32.73
N LEU A 938 -2.67 5.68 32.75
CA LEU A 938 -2.08 6.36 33.91
C LEU A 938 -2.90 7.59 34.28
N ASN A 939 -3.41 7.59 35.50
CA ASN A 939 -3.95 8.79 36.13
C ASN A 939 -2.84 9.70 36.71
N ASP A 940 -3.21 10.83 37.32
CA ASP A 940 -2.26 11.78 37.91
C ASP A 940 -1.32 11.15 38.94
N GLN A 941 -1.85 10.31 39.83
CA GLN A 941 -1.06 9.69 40.91
C GLN A 941 -0.08 8.66 40.34
N ALA A 942 -0.53 7.79 39.44
CA ALA A 942 0.31 6.80 38.77
C ALA A 942 1.41 7.46 37.94
N SER A 943 1.07 8.52 37.20
CA SER A 943 2.04 9.30 36.42
C SER A 943 3.13 9.91 37.29
N LYS A 944 2.75 10.58 38.40
CA LYS A 944 3.71 11.16 39.35
C LYS A 944 4.63 10.11 39.95
N LYS A 945 4.03 9.01 40.45
CA LYS A 945 4.77 7.90 41.07
C LYS A 945 5.80 7.31 40.10
N PHE A 946 5.40 7.02 38.87
CA PHE A 946 6.27 6.47 37.84
C PHE A 946 7.51 7.35 37.60
N PHE A 947 7.32 8.63 37.28
CA PHE A 947 8.44 9.51 36.93
C PHE A 947 9.35 9.80 38.13
N ILE A 948 8.81 9.84 39.36
CA ILE A 948 9.62 9.94 40.59
C ILE A 948 10.50 8.70 40.77
N GLU A 949 9.97 7.50 40.58
CA GLU A 949 10.76 6.28 40.71
C GLU A 949 11.81 6.14 39.59
N ILE A 950 11.48 6.51 38.36
CA ILE A 950 12.46 6.58 37.26
C ILE A 950 13.61 7.53 37.59
N SER A 951 13.31 8.73 38.09
CA SER A 951 14.35 9.71 38.39
C SER A 951 15.22 9.32 39.57
N LYS A 952 14.60 8.70 40.60
CA LYS A 952 15.28 8.20 41.79
C LYS A 952 16.21 7.04 41.49
N HIS A 953 15.79 6.09 40.66
CA HIS A 953 16.55 4.85 40.42
C HIS A 953 17.49 4.93 39.22
N PHE A 954 17.11 5.63 38.14
CA PHE A 954 17.87 5.64 36.88
C PHE A 954 18.36 7.04 36.46
N GLY A 955 18.16 8.07 37.28
CA GLY A 955 18.44 9.46 36.92
C GLY A 955 19.91 9.76 36.55
N SER A 956 20.86 8.93 37.00
CA SER A 956 22.30 9.08 36.74
C SER A 956 22.81 8.25 35.53
N SER A 957 22.03 7.29 35.03
CA SER A 957 22.47 6.33 34.01
C SER A 957 21.63 6.34 32.73
N LEU A 958 20.31 6.55 32.83
CA LEU A 958 19.37 6.37 31.72
C LEU A 958 19.58 7.40 30.61
N GLU A 959 19.74 6.92 29.38
CA GLU A 959 19.93 7.73 28.17
C GLU A 959 18.70 7.69 27.25
N THR A 960 18.03 6.53 27.18
CA THR A 960 16.85 6.29 26.35
C THR A 960 15.74 5.58 27.13
N LEU A 961 14.50 6.08 26.99
CA LEU A 961 13.30 5.50 27.59
C LEU A 961 12.22 5.28 26.52
N TYR A 962 11.66 4.07 26.48
CA TYR A 962 10.51 3.75 25.62
C TYR A 962 9.26 3.51 26.48
N ILE A 963 8.21 4.29 26.23
CA ILE A 963 6.92 4.30 26.94
C ILE A 963 5.76 4.42 25.93
N SER A 964 5.84 3.66 24.84
CA SER A 964 4.84 3.72 23.76
C SER A 964 3.57 2.93 24.12
N ASN A 965 2.42 3.26 23.50
CA ASN A 965 1.10 2.67 23.74
C ASN A 965 0.57 2.90 25.18
N TRP A 966 0.81 4.08 25.74
CA TRP A 966 0.32 4.52 27.05
C TRP A 966 -0.81 5.55 26.86
N ASN A 967 -1.84 5.48 27.71
CA ASN A 967 -2.93 6.45 27.76
C ASN A 967 -2.80 7.30 29.05
N PHE A 968 -2.79 8.62 28.94
CA PHE A 968 -2.69 9.52 30.10
C PHE A 968 -4.02 10.22 30.34
N THR A 969 -4.64 9.95 31.50
CA THR A 969 -5.94 10.49 31.92
C THR A 969 -5.76 11.36 33.16
N TRP A 970 -5.38 12.64 32.96
CA TRP A 970 -5.11 13.56 34.07
C TRP A 970 -6.33 14.39 34.44
N ALA A 971 -6.81 14.24 35.67
CA ALA A 971 -7.81 15.10 36.30
C ALA A 971 -7.21 16.42 36.81
N CYS A 972 -5.92 16.45 37.18
CA CYS A 972 -5.21 17.65 37.64
C CYS A 972 -3.92 17.90 36.83
N PRO A 973 -4.04 18.18 35.52
CA PRO A 973 -2.93 18.15 34.58
C PRO A 973 -1.83 19.18 34.90
N GLU A 974 -2.14 20.32 35.51
CA GLU A 974 -1.14 21.34 35.87
C GLU A 974 -0.15 20.85 36.94
N VAL A 975 -0.69 20.25 38.01
CA VAL A 975 0.12 19.72 39.13
C VAL A 975 0.94 18.52 38.66
N THR A 976 0.34 17.67 37.81
CA THR A 976 0.98 16.49 37.25
C THR A 976 2.09 16.87 36.26
N HIS A 977 1.85 17.82 35.37
CA HIS A 977 2.86 18.40 34.48
C HIS A 977 4.08 18.92 35.25
N SER A 978 3.86 19.71 36.32
CA SER A 978 4.94 20.25 37.15
C SER A 978 5.79 19.16 37.83
N ALA A 979 5.12 18.13 38.38
CA ALA A 979 5.79 17.02 39.04
C ALA A 979 6.63 16.16 38.06
N ILE A 980 6.12 15.90 36.85
CA ILE A 980 6.84 15.16 35.81
C ILE A 980 8.08 15.95 35.36
N ILE A 981 7.95 17.26 35.12
CA ILE A 981 9.09 18.13 34.78
C ILE A 981 10.17 18.09 35.85
N LYS A 982 9.78 18.20 37.14
CA LYS A 982 10.73 18.14 38.26
C LYS A 982 11.50 16.82 38.28
N SER A 983 10.81 15.71 38.02
CA SER A 983 11.40 14.37 38.01
C SER A 983 12.32 14.17 36.80
N LEU A 984 11.89 14.52 35.59
CA LEU A 984 12.70 14.40 34.38
C LEU A 984 13.97 15.26 34.41
N LYS A 985 13.93 16.44 35.04
CA LYS A 985 15.13 17.28 35.23
C LYS A 985 16.19 16.62 36.10
N GLN A 986 15.82 15.67 36.96
CA GLN A 986 16.78 14.90 37.75
C GLN A 986 17.47 13.81 36.91
N CYS A 987 16.89 13.42 35.76
CA CYS A 987 17.49 12.47 34.81
C CYS A 987 18.54 13.14 33.92
N ARG A 988 19.77 13.31 34.42
CA ARG A 988 20.81 14.15 33.80
C ARG A 988 21.33 13.65 32.44
N LYS A 989 21.22 12.34 32.18
CA LYS A 989 21.70 11.69 30.95
C LYS A 989 20.61 11.39 29.93
N LEU A 990 19.33 11.56 30.29
CA LEU A 990 18.21 11.21 29.43
C LEU A 990 18.17 12.17 28.22
N LYS A 991 18.32 11.60 27.02
CA LYS A 991 18.42 12.33 25.74
C LYS A 991 17.38 11.89 24.73
N SER A 992 16.77 10.72 24.93
CA SER A 992 15.84 10.12 23.96
C SER A 992 14.60 9.58 24.68
N ILE A 993 13.41 9.97 24.20
CA ILE A 993 12.14 9.36 24.63
C ILE A 993 11.34 8.90 23.41
N PHE A 994 10.87 7.65 23.46
CA PHE A 994 9.97 7.08 22.48
C PHE A 994 8.58 6.89 23.11
N ALA A 995 7.66 7.75 22.73
CA ALA A 995 6.30 7.83 23.26
C ALA A 995 5.30 7.76 22.08
N ASN A 996 5.35 6.64 21.36
CA ASN A 996 4.49 6.39 20.19
C ASN A 996 3.08 5.95 20.63
N SER A 997 2.07 6.22 19.82
CA SER A 997 0.66 5.89 20.05
C SER A 997 0.15 6.36 21.42
N VAL A 998 0.58 7.54 21.86
CA VAL A 998 0.12 8.13 23.13
C VAL A 998 -1.19 8.85 22.89
N VAL A 999 -2.24 8.41 23.58
CA VAL A 999 -3.54 9.08 23.65
C VAL A 999 -3.59 9.90 24.93
N SER A 1000 -4.04 11.15 24.82
CA SER A 1000 -4.17 12.06 25.97
C SER A 1000 -5.57 12.67 25.93
N GLU A 1001 -6.44 12.29 26.85
CA GLU A 1001 -7.79 12.88 26.99
C GLU A 1001 -7.76 14.26 27.66
N THR A 1002 -6.57 14.80 27.90
CA THR A 1002 -6.31 16.03 28.66
C THR A 1002 -6.40 17.29 27.80
N VAL A 1003 -6.69 18.44 28.45
CA VAL A 1003 -6.63 19.78 27.84
C VAL A 1003 -5.30 20.01 27.08
N PRO A 1004 -5.31 20.50 25.81
CA PRO A 1004 -4.13 20.61 24.94
C PRO A 1004 -2.90 21.32 25.55
N LYS A 1005 -3.11 22.23 26.52
CA LYS A 1005 -2.03 22.97 27.20
C LYS A 1005 -1.07 22.10 28.02
N PHE A 1006 -1.52 20.94 28.49
CA PHE A 1006 -0.83 20.14 29.50
C PHE A 1006 -0.78 18.67 29.10
N SER A 1007 -0.36 18.37 27.87
CA SER A 1007 -0.16 17.00 27.42
C SER A 1007 1.16 16.40 27.94
N PRO A 1008 1.31 15.06 27.99
CA PRO A 1008 2.56 14.37 28.30
C PRO A 1008 3.73 14.83 27.45
N ILE A 1009 3.50 15.03 26.14
CA ILE A 1009 4.52 15.49 25.17
C ILE A 1009 5.13 16.84 25.61
N THR A 1010 4.29 17.77 26.07
CA THR A 1010 4.77 19.09 26.55
C THR A 1010 5.57 18.98 27.84
N SER A 1011 5.21 18.05 28.73
CA SER A 1011 5.96 17.75 29.96
C SER A 1011 7.36 17.21 29.63
N PHE A 1012 7.46 16.35 28.62
CA PHE A 1012 8.73 15.76 28.17
C PHE A 1012 9.67 16.83 27.62
N ILE A 1013 9.18 17.70 26.74
CA ILE A 1013 9.95 18.80 26.15
C ILE A 1013 10.44 19.78 27.24
N ALA A 1014 9.58 20.12 28.20
CA ALA A 1014 9.92 21.06 29.28
C ALA A 1014 10.85 20.45 30.36
N GLY A 1015 10.77 19.13 30.57
CA GLY A 1015 11.59 18.39 31.54
C GLY A 1015 13.00 18.09 31.05
N MET A 1016 13.22 18.00 29.74
CA MET A 1016 14.49 17.52 29.14
C MET A 1016 15.12 18.57 28.21
N PRO A 1017 15.88 19.54 28.74
CA PRO A 1017 16.52 20.57 27.93
C PRO A 1017 17.63 20.03 27.00
N LYS A 1018 18.13 18.80 27.24
CA LYS A 1018 19.14 18.09 26.44
C LYS A 1018 18.55 17.00 25.52
N LEU A 1019 17.26 17.09 25.20
CA LEU A 1019 16.57 16.15 24.30
C LEU A 1019 17.19 16.17 22.90
N ILE A 1020 17.61 15.01 22.40
CA ILE A 1020 18.20 14.81 21.07
C ILE A 1020 17.25 14.02 20.17
N LYS A 1021 16.42 13.12 20.75
CA LYS A 1021 15.44 12.34 19.99
C LYS A 1021 14.08 12.26 20.69
N LEU A 1022 13.01 12.53 19.94
CA LEU A 1022 11.63 12.37 20.39
C LEU A 1022 10.84 11.60 19.33
N SER A 1023 10.24 10.48 19.70
CA SER A 1023 9.39 9.70 18.79
C SER A 1023 7.93 9.79 19.23
N LEU A 1024 7.06 10.14 18.28
CA LEU A 1024 5.63 10.37 18.40
C LEU A 1024 4.86 9.69 17.25
N GLU A 1025 5.30 8.49 16.86
CA GLU A 1025 4.68 7.75 15.76
C GLU A 1025 3.27 7.29 16.17
N TRP A 1026 2.32 7.27 15.23
CA TRP A 1026 0.94 6.81 15.43
C TRP A 1026 0.13 7.58 16.49
N CYS A 1027 0.57 8.77 16.88
CA CYS A 1027 -0.16 9.63 17.80
C CYS A 1027 -1.30 10.38 17.06
N GLN A 1028 -2.51 10.39 17.62
CA GLN A 1028 -3.63 11.20 17.12
C GLN A 1028 -3.48 12.65 17.60
N LEU A 1029 -2.61 13.42 16.94
CA LEU A 1029 -2.34 14.82 17.28
C LEU A 1029 -3.15 15.76 16.39
N THR A 1030 -3.72 16.80 16.98
CA THR A 1030 -4.54 17.81 16.29
C THR A 1030 -3.72 19.07 15.97
N ASN A 1031 -4.24 19.94 15.10
CA ASN A 1031 -3.61 21.25 14.83
C ASN A 1031 -3.40 22.11 16.09
N THR A 1032 -4.25 21.96 17.11
CA THR A 1032 -4.05 22.65 18.38
C THR A 1032 -2.85 22.12 19.17
N ASP A 1033 -2.60 20.80 19.10
CA ASP A 1033 -1.41 20.19 19.68
C ASP A 1033 -0.13 20.67 18.98
N ALA A 1034 -0.16 20.86 17.66
CA ALA A 1034 0.98 21.40 16.90
C ALA A 1034 1.43 22.77 17.44
N ILE A 1035 0.46 23.65 17.72
CA ILE A 1035 0.72 24.98 18.29
C ILE A 1035 1.37 24.88 19.67
N VAL A 1036 0.80 24.06 20.55
CA VAL A 1036 1.30 23.93 21.92
C VAL A 1036 2.69 23.29 21.92
N VAL A 1037 2.90 22.21 21.18
CA VAL A 1037 4.20 21.50 21.09
C VAL A 1037 5.28 22.43 20.52
N ALA A 1038 5.00 23.14 19.43
CA ALA A 1038 5.91 24.12 18.85
C ALA A 1038 6.27 25.22 19.87
N SER A 1039 5.27 25.80 20.54
CA SER A 1039 5.49 26.86 21.55
C SER A 1039 6.40 26.42 22.69
N LYS A 1040 6.25 25.16 23.16
CA LYS A 1040 7.05 24.60 24.24
C LYS A 1040 8.46 24.27 23.78
N LEU A 1041 8.64 23.75 22.56
CA LEU A 1041 9.96 23.55 21.95
C LEU A 1041 10.72 24.87 21.87
N ILE A 1042 10.08 25.93 21.35
CA ILE A 1042 10.65 27.27 21.24
C ILE A 1042 11.11 27.81 22.61
N LYS A 1043 10.34 27.52 23.67
CA LYS A 1043 10.59 28.06 25.02
C LYS A 1043 11.64 27.27 25.82
N TYR A 1044 11.62 25.93 25.75
CA TYR A 1044 12.34 25.09 26.71
C TYR A 1044 13.52 24.31 26.13
N TRP A 1045 13.52 23.98 24.84
CA TRP A 1045 14.60 23.20 24.24
C TRP A 1045 15.86 24.06 24.06
N LYS A 1046 17.02 23.54 24.49
CA LYS A 1046 18.31 24.24 24.49
C LYS A 1046 19.42 23.50 23.73
N GLY A 1047 19.12 22.37 23.08
CA GLY A 1047 20.10 21.59 22.33
C GLY A 1047 20.46 22.20 20.96
N ASP A 1048 21.39 21.55 20.27
CA ASP A 1048 21.86 21.97 18.94
C ASP A 1048 21.15 21.21 17.80
N LEU A 1049 20.80 19.94 18.05
CA LEU A 1049 20.15 19.03 17.10
C LEU A 1049 19.06 18.22 17.82
N LEU A 1050 17.85 18.20 17.25
CA LEU A 1050 16.72 17.40 17.71
C LEU A 1050 16.11 16.66 16.53
N HIS A 1051 16.05 15.34 16.64
CA HIS A 1051 15.33 14.46 15.71
C HIS A 1051 13.94 14.13 16.28
N ILE A 1052 12.89 14.44 15.53
CA ILE A 1052 11.52 14.07 15.85
C ILE A 1052 11.03 13.03 14.83
N GLN A 1053 10.50 11.90 15.28
CA GLN A 1053 9.87 10.90 14.41
C GLN A 1053 8.35 10.98 14.60
N THR A 1054 7.60 11.22 13.52
CA THR A 1054 6.15 11.45 13.46
C THR A 1054 5.50 10.61 12.36
N ARG A 1055 5.87 9.33 12.24
CA ARG A 1055 5.24 8.42 11.27
C ARG A 1055 3.76 8.22 11.60
N PHE A 1056 2.90 8.23 10.57
CA PHE A 1056 1.46 8.01 10.70
C PHE A 1056 0.78 8.99 11.70
N VAL A 1057 1.25 10.23 11.68
CA VAL A 1057 0.61 11.39 12.33
C VAL A 1057 -0.14 12.17 11.24
N ASN A 1058 -1.23 12.86 11.58
CA ASN A 1058 -2.02 13.65 10.62
C ASN A 1058 -1.13 14.68 9.89
N ASP A 1059 -1.20 14.72 8.56
CA ASP A 1059 -0.41 15.64 7.72
C ASP A 1059 -0.67 17.11 8.07
N ASP A 1060 -1.91 17.46 8.43
CA ASP A 1060 -2.27 18.82 8.88
C ASP A 1060 -1.45 19.26 10.11
N PHE A 1061 -1.23 18.32 11.05
CA PHE A 1061 -0.43 18.58 12.25
C PHE A 1061 1.03 18.84 11.85
N VAL A 1062 1.58 18.00 10.98
CA VAL A 1062 2.99 18.07 10.54
C VAL A 1062 3.23 19.40 9.83
N ASP A 1063 2.37 19.77 8.90
CA ASP A 1063 2.48 21.03 8.16
C ASP A 1063 2.35 22.25 9.06
N THR A 1064 1.36 22.25 9.95
CA THR A 1064 1.18 23.33 10.94
C THR A 1064 2.40 23.46 11.84
N PHE A 1065 2.91 22.35 12.34
CA PHE A 1065 4.07 22.29 13.23
C PHE A 1065 5.34 22.80 12.54
N LEU A 1066 5.61 22.35 11.32
CA LEU A 1066 6.76 22.78 10.51
C LEU A 1066 6.68 24.28 10.20
N ARG A 1067 5.50 24.78 9.83
CA ARG A 1067 5.27 26.20 9.52
C ARG A 1067 5.57 27.08 10.74
N LEU A 1068 5.05 26.72 11.92
CA LEU A 1068 5.24 27.49 13.15
C LEU A 1068 6.71 27.58 13.58
N LEU A 1069 7.46 26.48 13.50
CA LEU A 1069 8.88 26.49 13.86
C LEU A 1069 9.72 27.30 12.88
N LYS A 1070 9.43 27.20 11.57
CA LYS A 1070 10.11 27.97 10.51
C LYS A 1070 9.88 29.48 10.67
N LEU A 1071 8.66 29.91 11.02
CA LEU A 1071 8.30 31.33 11.21
C LEU A 1071 9.12 32.02 12.31
N THR A 1072 9.60 31.29 13.32
CA THR A 1072 10.40 31.90 14.40
C THR A 1072 11.80 32.35 13.97
N GLY A 1073 12.31 31.84 12.84
CA GLY A 1073 13.69 32.07 12.38
C GLY A 1073 14.79 31.49 13.29
N ARG A 1074 14.45 30.97 14.48
CA ARG A 1074 15.40 30.41 15.46
C ARG A 1074 15.87 29.00 15.14
N PHE A 1075 15.11 28.29 14.31
CA PHE A 1075 15.33 26.89 13.96
C PHE A 1075 15.47 26.73 12.44
N ARG A 1076 16.37 25.85 12.02
CA ARG A 1076 16.39 25.25 10.69
C ARG A 1076 15.71 23.89 10.80
N VAL A 1077 14.63 23.72 10.05
CA VAL A 1077 13.79 22.51 10.10
C VAL A 1077 13.85 21.82 8.74
N GLU A 1078 14.29 20.57 8.73
CA GLU A 1078 14.43 19.70 7.57
C GLU A 1078 13.41 18.56 7.71
N SER A 1079 12.50 18.43 6.75
CA SER A 1079 11.68 17.22 6.61
C SER A 1079 12.55 16.14 5.96
N LEU A 1080 12.56 14.95 6.54
CA LEU A 1080 13.27 13.77 6.06
C LEU A 1080 12.24 12.70 5.67
N MET A 1081 12.62 11.76 4.80
CA MET A 1081 11.74 10.67 4.36
C MET A 1081 11.13 9.89 5.52
N GLN A 1082 9.91 9.37 5.32
CA GLN A 1082 9.17 8.53 6.27
C GLN A 1082 8.82 9.21 7.60
N GLY A 1083 8.21 10.41 7.55
CA GLY A 1083 7.66 11.08 8.73
C GLY A 1083 8.73 11.45 9.77
N GLN A 1084 9.92 11.85 9.35
CA GLN A 1084 10.98 12.28 10.27
C GLN A 1084 11.27 13.78 10.08
N ILE A 1085 11.41 14.50 11.19
CA ILE A 1085 11.68 15.94 11.21
C ILE A 1085 12.99 16.16 11.95
N LYS A 1086 13.91 16.84 11.30
CA LYS A 1086 15.20 17.24 11.90
C LYS A 1086 15.18 18.73 12.18
N ILE A 1087 15.41 19.11 13.43
CA ILE A 1087 15.43 20.49 13.91
C ILE A 1087 16.85 20.82 14.36
N THR A 1088 17.41 21.89 13.80
CA THR A 1088 18.74 22.43 14.16
C THR A 1088 18.62 23.87 14.61
N ARG A 1089 19.41 24.29 15.59
CA ARG A 1089 19.40 25.68 16.06
C ARG A 1089 20.25 26.56 15.13
N LYS A 1090 19.70 27.67 14.63
CA LYS A 1090 20.50 28.65 13.86
C LYS A 1090 21.35 29.46 14.84
N HIS A 1091 22.64 29.17 14.94
CA HIS A 1091 23.60 30.09 15.56
C HIS A 1091 23.92 31.21 14.58
N PHE A 1092 23.80 32.45 15.03
CA PHE A 1092 23.99 33.73 14.32
C PHE A 1092 22.79 34.29 13.55
N CYS A 1093 22.19 35.32 14.14
CA CYS A 1093 21.31 36.28 13.48
C CYS A 1093 22.10 37.59 13.39
N ILE A 1094 22.58 37.95 12.20
CA ILE A 1094 22.80 39.35 11.81
C ILE A 1094 22.00 39.53 10.53
N SER A 1095 20.74 39.93 10.67
CA SER A 1095 19.91 40.34 9.55
C SER A 1095 20.13 41.84 9.32
N TYR A 1096 20.83 42.18 8.24
CA TYR A 1096 20.86 43.53 7.67
C TYR A 1096 20.02 43.48 6.37
N CYS A 1097 19.00 44.35 6.28
CA CYS A 1097 18.29 44.95 5.11
C CYS A 1097 18.11 44.13 3.81
N LYS A 1098 17.03 44.22 3.03
CA LYS A 1098 15.92 45.17 2.92
C LYS A 1098 14.86 44.56 1.98
N THR A 1099 13.63 44.99 2.20
CA THR A 1099 12.42 44.98 1.34
C THR A 1099 12.61 45.04 -0.18
N ASN A 1100 11.80 44.30 -0.96
CA ASN A 1100 10.65 44.88 -1.69
C ASN A 1100 9.90 43.84 -2.57
N ASN A 1101 8.58 43.84 -2.40
CA ASN A 1101 7.47 43.78 -3.40
C ASN A 1101 7.59 42.76 -4.55
N LYS A 1102 6.59 41.90 -4.80
CA LYS A 1102 5.15 42.01 -4.61
C LYS A 1102 4.55 40.61 -4.52
#